data_AF-A0A8J8P8Z0-F1
#
_entry.id   AF-A0A8J8P8Z0-F1
#
_cell.length_a   1.000
_cell.length_b   1.000
_cell.length_c   1.000
_cell.angle_alpha   90.00
_cell.angle_beta   90.00
_cell.angle_gamma   90.00
#
_symmetry.space_group_name_H-M   'P 1'
#
loop_
_entity.id
_entity.type
_entity.pdbx_description
1 polymer ?
#
loop_
_entity_poly.entity_id
_entity_poly.type
_entity_poly.pdbx_seq_one_letter_code
_entity_poly.pdbx_strand_id
1 'polypeptide(L)'
;MFKLISVPSVRIADSSFEGHNYARQGAFLDMSQNSRLSIFRCTFSDLSAYYAGAFVLNLESHALIQFSKFSNIMAINEGVFQVNAKSGITIENSRFSQNCAIKNGVFKISSDSFFNFNLLEFNENSAYLKNSVGQVIQLGDASAIQGCLFDSNSAFFEFQDTFHAAQSNSGKLIEFITNDARIDIQDSHFIQNKALVGTSNLYILDSTDVNITNSKFEGQDKPFNLTQVFGDFIQISSTSQVTISSSIFRKGYAQFGGAIHVLGYAILNIENSEFTENVATEQGGVLFADTFKSISISNYCKFNNNRGLKNGVDVLYLYNSLNGQAFITNAQLSSFKIESNFIYASDIHSLTISSIKAEVQNFTQSNVTKHSGLYLRNIAQLKVVKSTFSGIIGSNQLGGGAVVLEYTDEVQENQIEIRDCIFENSHASYKGGALSLYDVENAIIQNVTFFNNSADKEGGALMFGCNQTGLITYDCKLEIEYSVFKQNTAKIEGGAIKWNFYEPQFKGSISYVNNTASEYGDNIAGVASQLVMITEQQLRERFYRKQSNGSNVKAVSSGGEINMYFGIVDKYWNFVKTDNKSKLFISQYIQIIIYLALQKKRATTKIPLHQSLNQKLSSLPKKAFSALKNLYLLGHLIQVKVSLQSLNVCQSQILSQMLSIHIFQATEKLEITLQKSKKPTIHLMTHLSNLLPFRLEGALKVKKCSQMASADSAQLALIFSKHLRKQIAVSLAKPTNLLAREVQKSILSLAIGGALQSRTTSWNA
;
A
#
# COMPACT_ATOMS: atom_id res chain seq x y z
N MET A 1 36.15 -47.21 -2.67
CA MET A 1 36.44 -45.93 -1.98
C MET A 1 37.93 -45.69 -2.09
N PHE A 2 38.33 -44.60 -2.72
CA PHE A 2 39.72 -44.21 -2.87
C PHE A 2 39.97 -42.96 -2.03
N LYS A 3 40.87 -43.05 -1.04
CA LYS A 3 41.29 -41.90 -0.24
C LYS A 3 42.65 -41.42 -0.73
N LEU A 4 42.72 -40.19 -1.21
CA LEU A 4 43.87 -39.55 -1.81
C LEU A 4 44.33 -38.41 -0.89
N ILE A 5 45.53 -38.54 -0.34
CA ILE A 5 46.08 -37.61 0.65
C ILE A 5 47.44 -37.11 0.15
N SER A 6 47.63 -35.78 0.06
CA SER A 6 48.87 -35.18 -0.46
C SER A 6 49.27 -35.72 -1.84
N VAL A 7 48.29 -35.93 -2.73
CA VAL A 7 48.56 -36.47 -4.07
C VAL A 7 48.74 -35.32 -5.06
N PRO A 8 49.94 -35.13 -5.64
CA PRO A 8 50.22 -33.96 -6.49
C PRO A 8 49.29 -33.82 -7.69
N SER A 9 48.88 -34.94 -8.28
CA SER A 9 47.92 -34.99 -9.38
C SER A 9 47.39 -36.41 -9.58
N VAL A 10 46.08 -36.54 -9.74
CA VAL A 10 45.40 -37.75 -10.24
C VAL A 10 44.58 -37.37 -11.47
N ARG A 11 44.69 -38.17 -12.53
CA ARG A 11 43.87 -38.01 -13.73
C ARG A 11 43.06 -39.27 -13.97
N ILE A 12 41.76 -39.09 -14.16
CA ILE A 12 40.81 -40.12 -14.57
C ILE A 12 40.22 -39.64 -15.89
N ALA A 13 40.29 -40.48 -16.93
CA ALA A 13 39.80 -40.12 -18.24
C ALA A 13 39.12 -41.30 -18.93
N ASP A 14 38.13 -41.01 -19.79
CA ASP A 14 37.53 -41.98 -20.71
C ASP A 14 37.07 -43.28 -20.00
N SER A 15 36.44 -43.12 -18.84
CA SER A 15 36.13 -44.22 -17.91
C SER A 15 34.68 -44.15 -17.44
N SER A 16 34.06 -45.31 -17.20
CA SER A 16 32.74 -45.42 -16.56
C SER A 16 32.86 -46.09 -15.20
N PHE A 17 32.20 -45.51 -14.19
CA PHE A 17 32.10 -46.02 -12.83
C PHE A 17 30.62 -46.24 -12.51
N GLU A 18 30.20 -47.51 -12.49
CA GLU A 18 28.80 -47.90 -12.34
C GLU A 18 28.66 -48.91 -11.19
N GLY A 19 27.57 -48.82 -10.42
CA GLY A 19 27.11 -49.91 -9.54
C GLY A 19 26.67 -49.52 -8.13
N HIS A 20 25.76 -50.34 -7.57
CA HIS A 20 25.08 -50.19 -6.27
C HIS A 20 25.98 -50.41 -5.04
N ASN A 21 27.16 -49.81 -4.99
CA ASN A 21 28.04 -49.89 -3.83
C ASN A 21 27.72 -48.76 -2.85
N TYR A 22 27.08 -49.09 -1.73
CA TYR A 22 26.81 -48.14 -0.65
C TYR A 22 28.09 -47.83 0.16
N ALA A 23 28.61 -46.61 0.02
CA ALA A 23 29.72 -46.13 0.85
C ALA A 23 29.23 -45.66 2.23
N ARG A 24 29.59 -46.38 3.30
CA ARG A 24 29.22 -46.02 4.69
C ARG A 24 29.86 -44.72 5.21
N GLN A 25 31.00 -44.31 4.66
CA GLN A 25 31.73 -43.08 5.04
C GLN A 25 32.34 -42.45 3.77
N GLY A 26 32.51 -41.13 3.73
CA GLY A 26 33.16 -40.43 2.62
C GLY A 26 32.41 -40.50 1.28
N ALA A 27 33.18 -40.54 0.19
CA ALA A 27 32.71 -40.62 -1.19
C ALA A 27 33.48 -41.66 -1.99
N PHE A 28 33.10 -41.88 -3.26
CA PHE A 28 33.87 -42.77 -4.14
C PHE A 28 35.35 -42.33 -4.23
N LEU A 29 35.61 -41.02 -4.34
CA LEU A 29 36.93 -40.37 -4.25
C LEU A 29 36.96 -39.35 -3.10
N ASP A 30 37.80 -39.54 -2.10
CA ASP A 30 38.00 -38.61 -0.98
C ASP A 30 39.39 -38.00 -1.08
N MET A 31 39.48 -36.69 -1.38
CA MET A 31 40.73 -35.98 -1.56
C MET A 31 41.02 -34.97 -0.45
N SER A 32 42.27 -34.94 0.01
CA SER A 32 42.70 -34.00 1.04
C SER A 32 44.17 -33.58 0.91
N GLN A 33 44.52 -32.48 1.61
CA GLN A 33 45.88 -31.96 1.77
C GLN A 33 46.54 -31.60 0.44
N ASN A 34 46.13 -30.50 -0.19
CA ASN A 34 46.75 -30.01 -1.44
C ASN A 34 46.73 -31.03 -2.60
N SER A 35 45.70 -31.87 -2.65
CA SER A 35 45.56 -32.87 -3.72
C SER A 35 44.92 -32.28 -4.97
N ARG A 36 45.31 -32.75 -6.16
CA ARG A 36 44.74 -32.30 -7.44
C ARG A 36 44.09 -33.43 -8.23
N LEU A 37 42.88 -33.21 -8.74
CA LEU A 37 42.11 -34.17 -9.52
C LEU A 37 41.73 -33.60 -10.88
N SER A 38 41.89 -34.39 -11.92
CA SER A 38 41.36 -34.12 -13.25
C SER A 38 40.46 -35.28 -13.67
N ILE A 39 39.20 -34.98 -14.00
CA ILE A 39 38.22 -35.92 -14.55
C ILE A 39 37.87 -35.45 -15.96
N PHE A 40 38.00 -36.33 -16.95
CA PHE A 40 37.78 -35.97 -18.35
C PHE A 40 37.03 -37.06 -19.10
N ARG A 41 35.84 -36.74 -19.62
CA ARG A 41 34.98 -37.71 -20.33
C ARG A 41 34.71 -38.98 -19.51
N CYS A 42 34.29 -38.80 -18.27
CA CYS A 42 33.93 -39.91 -17.40
C CYS A 42 32.43 -39.97 -17.13
N THR A 43 31.94 -41.16 -16.84
CA THR A 43 30.57 -41.40 -16.36
C THR A 43 30.62 -41.95 -14.95
N PHE A 44 29.82 -41.40 -14.06
CA PHE A 44 29.55 -41.92 -12.72
C PHE A 44 28.05 -42.17 -12.61
N SER A 45 27.64 -43.42 -12.47
CA SER A 45 26.21 -43.75 -12.36
C SER A 45 25.87 -44.78 -11.29
N ASP A 46 24.64 -44.67 -10.79
CA ASP A 46 24.01 -45.64 -9.88
C ASP A 46 24.80 -45.87 -8.58
N LEU A 47 25.53 -44.84 -8.16
CA LEU A 47 26.35 -44.83 -6.94
C LEU A 47 25.49 -44.45 -5.72
N SER A 48 25.85 -44.97 -4.55
CA SER A 48 25.22 -44.59 -3.30
C SER A 48 26.21 -44.34 -2.17
N ALA A 49 26.01 -43.29 -1.36
CA ALA A 49 26.89 -42.98 -0.24
C ALA A 49 26.15 -42.32 0.95
N TYR A 50 26.75 -42.39 2.13
CA TYR A 50 26.22 -41.68 3.31
C TYR A 50 26.49 -40.15 3.23
N TYR A 51 27.69 -39.74 2.81
CA TYR A 51 28.11 -38.33 2.85
C TYR A 51 28.04 -37.62 1.49
N ALA A 52 28.89 -38.01 0.53
CA ALA A 52 28.86 -37.50 -0.84
C ALA A 52 28.99 -38.67 -1.84
N GLY A 53 28.15 -38.73 -2.87
CA GLY A 53 28.08 -39.90 -3.74
C GLY A 53 29.35 -40.17 -4.56
N ALA A 54 29.91 -39.14 -5.20
CA ALA A 54 31.04 -39.27 -6.12
C ALA A 54 32.36 -38.82 -5.50
N PHE A 55 32.49 -37.57 -5.03
CA PHE A 55 33.78 -37.10 -4.54
C PHE A 55 33.73 -36.01 -3.46
N VAL A 56 34.78 -35.93 -2.65
CA VAL A 56 34.99 -34.92 -1.61
C VAL A 56 36.34 -34.24 -1.84
N LEU A 57 36.38 -32.92 -1.78
CA LEU A 57 37.59 -32.10 -1.78
C LEU A 57 37.74 -31.41 -0.42
N ASN A 58 38.90 -31.55 0.20
CA ASN A 58 39.18 -30.97 1.50
C ASN A 58 40.61 -30.44 1.59
N LEU A 59 40.85 -29.49 2.51
CA LEU A 59 42.17 -28.96 2.85
C LEU A 59 42.98 -28.54 1.60
N GLU A 60 42.56 -27.44 0.96
CA GLU A 60 43.25 -26.81 -0.19
C GLU A 60 43.38 -27.73 -1.42
N SER A 61 42.44 -28.66 -1.61
CA SER A 61 42.44 -29.57 -2.76
C SER A 61 41.70 -28.95 -3.95
N HIS A 62 42.09 -29.33 -5.17
CA HIS A 62 41.50 -28.79 -6.39
C HIS A 62 41.04 -29.87 -7.34
N ALA A 63 39.90 -29.65 -8.01
CA ALA A 63 39.43 -30.51 -9.09
C ALA A 63 39.07 -29.73 -10.36
N LEU A 64 39.44 -30.30 -11.50
CA LEU A 64 38.99 -29.91 -12.83
C LEU A 64 38.21 -31.07 -13.45
N ILE A 65 36.94 -30.82 -13.80
CA ILE A 65 36.04 -31.84 -14.35
C ILE A 65 35.51 -31.34 -15.69
N GLN A 66 35.65 -32.13 -16.74
CA GLN A 66 35.22 -31.72 -18.08
C GLN A 66 34.53 -32.85 -18.83
N PHE A 67 33.49 -32.51 -19.60
CA PHE A 67 32.77 -33.43 -20.49
C PHE A 67 32.26 -34.71 -19.81
N SER A 68 31.90 -34.63 -18.53
CA SER A 68 31.59 -35.80 -17.70
C SER A 68 30.12 -35.85 -17.28
N LYS A 69 29.63 -37.04 -16.95
CA LYS A 69 28.23 -37.29 -16.55
C LYS A 69 28.16 -37.89 -15.15
N PHE A 70 27.27 -37.35 -14.32
CA PHE A 70 26.94 -37.84 -12.98
C PHE A 70 25.43 -38.08 -12.91
N SER A 71 25.02 -39.34 -12.84
CA SER A 71 23.59 -39.69 -12.90
C SER A 71 23.15 -40.75 -11.92
N ASN A 72 21.91 -40.67 -11.44
CA ASN A 72 21.33 -41.64 -10.50
C ASN A 72 22.17 -41.82 -9.23
N ILE A 73 22.85 -40.77 -8.79
CA ILE A 73 23.64 -40.82 -7.56
C ILE A 73 22.73 -40.51 -6.39
N MET A 74 22.69 -41.42 -5.40
CA MET A 74 21.88 -41.28 -4.20
C MET A 74 22.73 -41.10 -2.96
N ALA A 75 22.51 -40.03 -2.21
CA ALA A 75 23.22 -39.83 -0.95
C ALA A 75 22.29 -39.48 0.22
N ILE A 76 22.74 -39.77 1.45
CA ILE A 76 21.99 -39.33 2.63
C ILE A 76 22.18 -37.82 2.83
N ASN A 77 23.40 -37.29 2.83
CA ASN A 77 23.62 -35.85 3.05
C ASN A 77 23.74 -35.05 1.76
N GLU A 78 24.87 -35.16 1.06
CA GLU A 78 25.23 -34.36 -0.12
C GLU A 78 25.23 -35.27 -1.35
N GLY A 79 24.53 -34.92 -2.43
CA GLY A 79 24.22 -35.84 -3.52
C GLY A 79 25.44 -36.39 -4.24
N VAL A 80 26.16 -35.54 -4.95
CA VAL A 80 27.26 -35.94 -5.83
C VAL A 80 28.61 -35.54 -5.24
N PHE A 81 28.78 -34.29 -4.80
CA PHE A 81 30.08 -33.84 -4.31
C PHE A 81 30.05 -32.84 -3.18
N GLN A 82 31.17 -32.75 -2.46
CA GLN A 82 31.39 -31.77 -1.42
C GLN A 82 32.77 -31.10 -1.56
N VAL A 83 32.84 -29.79 -1.37
CA VAL A 83 34.07 -28.99 -1.43
C VAL A 83 34.21 -28.17 -0.15
N ASN A 84 35.29 -28.38 0.61
CA ASN A 84 35.50 -27.75 1.91
C ASN A 84 36.94 -27.26 2.12
N ALA A 85 37.10 -26.38 3.12
CA ALA A 85 38.38 -25.93 3.67
C ALA A 85 39.34 -25.39 2.59
N LYS A 86 38.97 -24.24 2.01
CA LYS A 86 39.73 -23.52 0.99
C LYS A 86 40.02 -24.32 -0.28
N SER A 87 39.20 -25.32 -0.56
CA SER A 87 39.33 -26.14 -1.77
C SER A 87 38.65 -25.45 -2.96
N GLY A 88 39.07 -25.80 -4.17
CA GLY A 88 38.53 -25.22 -5.40
C GLY A 88 37.99 -26.28 -6.35
N ILE A 89 36.90 -25.96 -7.06
CA ILE A 89 36.40 -26.84 -8.12
C ILE A 89 36.07 -26.06 -9.38
N THR A 90 36.45 -26.60 -10.53
CA THR A 90 36.06 -26.11 -11.85
C THR A 90 35.43 -27.24 -12.64
N ILE A 91 34.21 -27.02 -13.12
CA ILE A 91 33.48 -28.01 -13.91
C ILE A 91 33.01 -27.35 -15.20
N GLU A 92 33.27 -28.03 -16.31
CA GLU A 92 32.94 -27.53 -17.65
C GLU A 92 32.21 -28.59 -18.48
N ASN A 93 31.22 -28.17 -19.27
CA ASN A 93 30.56 -29.02 -20.29
C ASN A 93 30.08 -30.38 -19.74
N SER A 94 29.54 -30.40 -18.52
CA SER A 94 29.23 -31.65 -17.79
C SER A 94 27.77 -31.67 -17.32
N ARG A 95 27.24 -32.88 -17.08
CA ARG A 95 25.83 -33.09 -16.73
C ARG A 95 25.66 -33.78 -15.39
N PHE A 96 24.74 -33.27 -14.58
CA PHE A 96 24.23 -33.84 -13.33
C PHE A 96 22.74 -34.14 -13.49
N SER A 97 22.37 -35.40 -13.61
CA SER A 97 20.97 -35.77 -13.89
C SER A 97 20.41 -36.81 -12.93
N GLN A 98 19.19 -36.62 -12.44
CA GLN A 98 18.48 -37.61 -11.61
C GLN A 98 19.25 -37.99 -10.33
N ASN A 99 20.02 -37.05 -9.77
CA ASN A 99 20.69 -37.25 -8.48
C ASN A 99 19.72 -36.90 -7.34
N CYS A 100 19.79 -37.64 -6.25
CA CYS A 100 18.87 -37.49 -5.12
C CYS A 100 19.62 -37.52 -3.78
N ALA A 101 19.26 -36.61 -2.87
CA ALA A 101 19.75 -36.67 -1.51
C ALA A 101 18.73 -36.26 -0.46
N ILE A 102 18.99 -36.53 0.83
CA ILE A 102 18.12 -35.99 1.88
C ILE A 102 18.34 -34.47 2.03
N LYS A 103 19.58 -33.96 2.01
CA LYS A 103 19.84 -32.51 2.15
C LYS A 103 20.02 -31.82 0.80
N ASN A 104 21.12 -32.05 0.08
CA ASN A 104 21.44 -31.33 -1.15
C ASN A 104 21.59 -32.30 -2.32
N GLY A 105 20.79 -32.17 -3.38
CA GLY A 105 20.68 -33.19 -4.43
C GLY A 105 21.94 -33.38 -5.27
N VAL A 106 22.83 -32.39 -5.35
CA VAL A 106 24.08 -32.47 -6.12
C VAL A 106 25.29 -32.03 -5.31
N PHE A 107 25.30 -30.84 -4.70
CA PHE A 107 26.53 -30.35 -4.09
C PHE A 107 26.39 -29.57 -2.80
N LYS A 108 27.51 -29.55 -2.06
CA LYS A 108 27.77 -28.56 -1.02
C LYS A 108 29.18 -27.98 -1.13
N ILE A 109 29.28 -26.66 -1.05
CA ILE A 109 30.56 -25.94 -1.12
C ILE A 109 30.66 -25.05 0.12
N SER A 110 31.73 -25.18 0.90
CA SER A 110 31.85 -24.42 2.13
C SER A 110 33.26 -24.13 2.65
N SER A 111 33.36 -23.34 3.72
CA SER A 111 34.59 -23.07 4.47
C SER A 111 35.69 -22.44 3.61
N ASP A 112 35.40 -21.24 3.12
CA ASP A 112 36.28 -20.42 2.29
C ASP A 112 36.70 -21.09 0.97
N SER A 113 35.89 -22.04 0.49
CA SER A 113 36.10 -22.69 -0.81
C SER A 113 35.56 -21.82 -1.96
N PHE A 114 35.85 -22.20 -3.20
CA PHE A 114 35.36 -21.50 -4.40
C PHE A 114 34.98 -22.47 -5.53
N PHE A 115 34.19 -21.99 -6.48
CA PHE A 115 33.75 -22.79 -7.61
C PHE A 115 33.60 -21.99 -8.91
N ASN A 116 33.83 -22.67 -10.03
CA ASN A 116 33.55 -22.17 -11.37
C ASN A 116 32.78 -23.23 -12.16
N PHE A 117 31.53 -22.92 -12.51
CA PHE A 117 30.65 -23.79 -13.27
C PHE A 117 30.39 -23.17 -14.63
N ASN A 118 30.76 -23.89 -15.70
CA ASN A 118 30.64 -23.42 -17.06
C ASN A 118 29.94 -24.45 -17.94
N LEU A 119 28.85 -24.06 -18.59
CA LEU A 119 28.08 -24.91 -19.51
C LEU A 119 27.67 -26.24 -18.85
N LEU A 120 27.13 -26.15 -17.64
CA LEU A 120 26.65 -27.33 -16.90
C LEU A 120 25.15 -27.53 -17.08
N GLU A 121 24.74 -28.79 -17.10
CA GLU A 121 23.33 -29.16 -17.09
C GLU A 121 22.96 -29.88 -15.79
N PHE A 122 22.05 -29.30 -15.02
CA PHE A 122 21.44 -29.89 -13.83
C PHE A 122 19.99 -30.23 -14.17
N ASN A 123 19.70 -31.52 -14.40
CA ASN A 123 18.37 -31.97 -14.83
C ASN A 123 17.76 -32.96 -13.83
N GLU A 124 16.49 -32.77 -13.45
CA GLU A 124 15.73 -33.73 -12.63
C GLU A 124 16.43 -34.13 -11.32
N ASN A 125 17.29 -33.27 -10.75
CA ASN A 125 17.89 -33.54 -9.44
C ASN A 125 16.87 -33.21 -8.35
N SER A 126 16.95 -33.93 -7.23
CA SER A 126 15.99 -33.77 -6.14
C SER A 126 16.61 -33.84 -4.75
N ALA A 127 15.92 -33.23 -3.80
CA ALA A 127 16.23 -33.40 -2.38
C ALA A 127 14.97 -33.44 -1.51
N TYR A 128 15.04 -34.20 -0.42
CA TYR A 128 13.90 -34.42 0.49
C TYR A 128 13.72 -33.33 1.57
N LEU A 129 14.80 -32.67 2.01
CA LEU A 129 14.73 -31.71 3.12
C LEU A 129 15.25 -30.31 2.78
N LYS A 130 16.16 -30.15 1.81
CA LYS A 130 16.72 -28.82 1.47
C LYS A 130 16.76 -28.55 -0.04
N ASN A 131 17.94 -28.62 -0.65
CA ASN A 131 18.20 -27.99 -1.95
C ASN A 131 18.26 -29.06 -3.04
N SER A 132 17.44 -28.97 -4.08
CA SER A 132 17.42 -29.96 -5.17
C SER A 132 18.72 -30.02 -5.96
N VAL A 133 19.51 -28.93 -5.96
CA VAL A 133 20.85 -28.90 -6.56
C VAL A 133 21.93 -28.69 -5.51
N GLY A 134 21.96 -27.58 -4.79
CA GLY A 134 23.11 -27.39 -3.89
C GLY A 134 23.05 -26.28 -2.85
N GLN A 135 24.09 -26.26 -2.03
CA GLN A 135 24.28 -25.28 -0.96
C GLN A 135 25.69 -24.70 -1.03
N VAL A 136 25.79 -23.38 -0.87
CA VAL A 136 27.07 -22.67 -0.78
C VAL A 136 27.09 -21.88 0.54
N ILE A 137 28.11 -22.13 1.36
CA ILE A 137 28.26 -21.48 2.67
C ILE A 137 29.68 -20.93 2.79
N GLN A 138 29.84 -19.62 2.95
CA GLN A 138 31.13 -18.97 3.18
C GLN A 138 32.14 -19.29 2.06
N LEU A 139 32.11 -18.47 1.01
CA LEU A 139 33.12 -18.52 -0.05
C LEU A 139 34.36 -17.72 0.36
N GLY A 140 35.53 -18.19 -0.07
CA GLY A 140 36.81 -17.51 0.16
C GLY A 140 37.23 -16.60 -0.99
N ASP A 141 36.58 -16.75 -2.15
CA ASP A 141 36.84 -15.99 -3.37
C ASP A 141 35.55 -15.88 -4.20
N ALA A 142 35.54 -15.02 -5.21
CA ALA A 142 34.45 -14.90 -6.17
C ALA A 142 34.21 -16.24 -6.88
N SER A 143 32.95 -16.56 -7.16
CA SER A 143 32.56 -17.81 -7.83
C SER A 143 31.55 -17.54 -8.94
N ALA A 144 31.55 -18.39 -9.97
CA ALA A 144 30.79 -18.14 -11.19
C ALA A 144 29.92 -19.34 -11.63
N ILE A 145 28.75 -19.02 -12.18
CA ILE A 145 27.85 -19.91 -12.90
C ILE A 145 27.61 -19.29 -14.28
N GLN A 146 28.16 -19.88 -15.34
CA GLN A 146 28.10 -19.35 -16.69
C GLN A 146 27.52 -20.36 -17.68
N GLY A 147 26.51 -19.95 -18.46
CA GLY A 147 25.95 -20.80 -19.52
C GLY A 147 25.26 -22.06 -19.00
N CYS A 148 24.86 -22.10 -17.73
CA CYS A 148 24.33 -23.32 -17.10
C CYS A 148 22.82 -23.44 -17.30
N LEU A 149 22.34 -24.68 -17.43
CA LEU A 149 20.93 -25.03 -17.48
C LEU A 149 20.52 -25.78 -16.21
N PHE A 150 19.50 -25.27 -15.51
CA PHE A 150 18.84 -25.90 -14.38
C PHE A 150 17.41 -26.21 -14.77
N ASP A 151 17.13 -27.46 -15.15
CA ASP A 151 15.84 -27.89 -15.66
C ASP A 151 15.17 -28.90 -14.73
N SER A 152 13.91 -28.65 -14.38
CA SER A 152 13.02 -29.62 -13.75
C SER A 152 13.55 -30.26 -12.45
N ASN A 153 14.42 -29.54 -11.74
CA ASN A 153 14.92 -29.97 -10.44
C ASN A 153 13.87 -29.69 -9.36
N SER A 154 13.72 -30.59 -8.40
CA SER A 154 12.61 -30.52 -7.45
C SER A 154 13.02 -30.76 -6.00
N ALA A 155 12.69 -29.80 -5.14
CA ALA A 155 12.83 -29.94 -3.70
C ALA A 155 11.46 -30.32 -3.10
N PHE A 156 11.33 -31.59 -2.69
CA PHE A 156 10.08 -32.17 -2.20
C PHE A 156 10.14 -32.44 -0.71
N PHE A 157 9.07 -32.16 0.02
CA PHE A 157 8.84 -32.69 1.37
C PHE A 157 7.56 -33.54 1.34
N GLU A 158 7.69 -34.84 1.12
CA GLU A 158 6.58 -35.80 1.26
C GLU A 158 6.81 -36.65 2.51
N PHE A 159 6.39 -36.14 3.67
CA PHE A 159 6.02 -37.00 4.79
C PHE A 159 4.60 -36.63 5.24
N GLN A 160 3.65 -37.52 4.92
CA GLN A 160 2.23 -37.40 5.22
C GLN A 160 1.87 -37.71 6.70
N ASP A 161 2.83 -38.08 7.55
CA ASP A 161 2.54 -38.51 8.91
C ASP A 161 3.09 -37.56 9.98
N THR A 162 2.14 -36.81 10.56
CA THR A 162 2.05 -36.37 11.96
C THR A 162 3.22 -35.66 12.65
N PHE A 163 2.89 -34.49 13.20
CA PHE A 163 3.45 -33.88 14.41
C PHE A 163 4.85 -33.22 14.32
N HIS A 164 4.84 -31.87 14.28
CA HIS A 164 5.92 -30.97 14.71
C HIS A 164 7.31 -31.14 14.05
N ALA A 165 7.39 -31.26 12.73
CA ALA A 165 8.57 -30.78 12.03
C ALA A 165 8.50 -29.25 11.95
N ALA A 166 9.41 -28.59 12.65
CA ALA A 166 9.49 -27.13 12.75
C ALA A 166 9.53 -26.44 11.38
N GLN A 167 9.09 -25.19 11.36
CA GLN A 167 9.04 -24.25 10.23
C GLN A 167 10.42 -23.89 9.59
N SER A 168 11.34 -24.84 9.41
CA SER A 168 12.72 -24.55 8.98
C SER A 168 13.15 -25.18 7.65
N ASN A 169 12.32 -26.01 7.01
CA ASN A 169 12.73 -26.74 5.79
C ASN A 169 12.02 -26.17 4.57
N SER A 170 12.63 -25.14 3.97
CA SER A 170 12.26 -24.60 2.67
C SER A 170 13.04 -25.32 1.56
N GLY A 171 12.32 -26.01 0.68
CA GLY A 171 12.86 -26.56 -0.55
C GLY A 171 13.37 -25.44 -1.46
N LYS A 172 14.59 -25.55 -1.97
CA LYS A 172 15.19 -24.59 -2.93
C LYS A 172 15.91 -25.32 -4.06
N LEU A 173 16.33 -24.61 -5.11
CA LEU A 173 17.33 -25.14 -6.05
C LEU A 173 18.74 -24.97 -5.48
N ILE A 174 19.12 -23.72 -5.20
CA ILE A 174 20.42 -23.37 -4.64
C ILE A 174 20.25 -22.36 -3.51
N GLU A 175 20.92 -22.63 -2.39
CA GLU A 175 21.01 -21.73 -1.25
C GLU A 175 22.40 -21.10 -1.16
N PHE A 176 22.46 -19.77 -1.11
CA PHE A 176 23.68 -18.98 -0.98
C PHE A 176 23.71 -18.26 0.37
N ILE A 177 24.73 -18.60 1.18
CA ILE A 177 25.00 -18.03 2.51
C ILE A 177 26.49 -17.64 2.57
N THR A 178 26.86 -16.48 2.05
CA THR A 178 28.27 -16.10 1.88
C THR A 178 28.68 -14.95 2.79
N ASN A 179 29.97 -14.81 3.06
CA ASN A 179 30.50 -13.72 3.88
C ASN A 179 31.01 -12.59 2.96
N ASP A 180 30.09 -11.87 2.29
CA ASP A 180 30.36 -10.78 1.33
C ASP A 180 31.05 -11.20 0.01
N ALA A 181 31.32 -12.49 -0.19
CA ALA A 181 31.91 -12.99 -1.42
C ALA A 181 30.88 -13.00 -2.57
N ARG A 182 31.27 -12.45 -3.71
CA ARG A 182 30.38 -12.28 -4.88
C ARG A 182 30.17 -13.59 -5.64
N ILE A 183 28.93 -13.80 -6.07
CA ILE A 183 28.54 -14.86 -7.01
C ILE A 183 28.04 -14.23 -8.31
N ASP A 184 28.68 -14.58 -9.43
CA ASP A 184 28.28 -14.14 -10.76
C ASP A 184 27.51 -15.26 -11.50
N ILE A 185 26.27 -14.97 -11.89
CA ILE A 185 25.42 -15.83 -12.70
C ILE A 185 25.21 -15.16 -14.06
N GLN A 186 25.67 -15.81 -15.12
CA GLN A 186 25.67 -15.24 -16.48
C GLN A 186 25.14 -16.25 -17.48
N ASP A 187 24.37 -15.80 -18.47
CA ASP A 187 23.91 -16.61 -19.60
C ASP A 187 23.21 -17.93 -19.19
N SER A 188 22.57 -17.95 -18.01
CA SER A 188 22.09 -19.18 -17.39
C SER A 188 20.58 -19.28 -17.39
N HIS A 189 20.06 -20.50 -17.51
CA HIS A 189 18.63 -20.79 -17.66
C HIS A 189 18.12 -21.64 -16.49
N PHE A 190 17.06 -21.15 -15.84
CA PHE A 190 16.36 -21.80 -14.73
C PHE A 190 14.95 -22.10 -15.19
N ILE A 191 14.68 -23.35 -15.52
CA ILE A 191 13.47 -23.77 -16.22
C ILE A 191 12.74 -24.80 -15.36
N GLN A 192 11.48 -24.54 -15.06
CA GLN A 192 10.55 -25.54 -14.53
C GLN A 192 10.96 -26.21 -13.21
N ASN A 193 11.88 -25.58 -12.46
CA ASN A 193 12.28 -26.03 -11.12
C ASN A 193 11.13 -25.85 -10.13
N LYS A 194 11.10 -26.69 -9.09
CA LYS A 194 9.97 -26.77 -8.16
C LYS A 194 10.44 -26.80 -6.71
N ALA A 195 9.72 -26.06 -5.87
CA ALA A 195 9.78 -26.19 -4.43
C ALA A 195 8.36 -26.26 -3.83
N LEU A 196 8.19 -27.07 -2.78
CA LEU A 196 6.93 -27.11 -2.04
C LEU A 196 6.80 -25.94 -1.04
N VAL A 197 7.93 -25.51 -0.47
CA VAL A 197 8.05 -24.46 0.55
C VAL A 197 9.30 -23.64 0.24
N GLY A 198 9.27 -22.31 0.31
CA GLY A 198 10.44 -21.47 0.02
C GLY A 198 10.45 -20.91 -1.40
N THR A 199 11.55 -21.02 -2.12
CA THR A 199 11.70 -20.52 -3.50
C THR A 199 12.08 -21.67 -4.42
N SER A 200 11.54 -21.73 -5.63
CA SER A 200 11.86 -22.83 -6.56
C SER A 200 13.28 -22.75 -7.11
N ASN A 201 13.96 -21.59 -7.01
CA ASN A 201 15.32 -21.42 -7.51
C ASN A 201 16.28 -20.91 -6.43
N LEU A 202 16.54 -19.60 -6.37
CA LEU A 202 17.68 -19.06 -5.62
C LEU A 202 17.24 -18.48 -4.28
N TYR A 203 17.84 -18.95 -3.19
CA TYR A 203 17.69 -18.33 -1.87
C TYR A 203 19.00 -17.68 -1.42
N ILE A 204 18.94 -16.38 -1.14
CA ILE A 204 20.10 -15.52 -0.92
C ILE A 204 19.98 -14.87 0.46
N LEU A 205 20.92 -15.13 1.36
CA LEU A 205 20.90 -14.66 2.74
C LEU A 205 22.29 -14.30 3.29
N ASP A 206 22.29 -13.69 4.48
CA ASP A 206 23.47 -13.37 5.30
C ASP A 206 24.57 -12.54 4.62
N SER A 207 24.21 -11.39 4.05
CA SER A 207 25.15 -10.47 3.38
C SER A 207 25.78 -11.04 2.11
N THR A 208 25.05 -11.89 1.40
CA THR A 208 25.50 -12.40 0.10
C THR A 208 25.32 -11.35 -0.99
N ASP A 209 26.33 -11.21 -1.87
CA ASP A 209 26.26 -10.40 -3.09
C ASP A 209 26.13 -11.31 -4.32
N VAL A 210 25.02 -11.20 -5.04
CA VAL A 210 24.75 -11.97 -6.27
C VAL A 210 24.48 -11.04 -7.44
N ASN A 211 25.19 -11.26 -8.53
CA ASN A 211 24.95 -10.56 -9.79
C ASN A 211 24.45 -11.55 -10.86
N ILE A 212 23.29 -11.25 -11.44
CA ILE A 212 22.59 -12.06 -12.42
C ILE A 212 22.50 -11.26 -13.73
N THR A 213 23.09 -11.79 -14.80
CA THR A 213 23.17 -11.10 -16.09
C THR A 213 22.73 -12.03 -17.21
N ASN A 214 22.01 -11.50 -18.20
CA ASN A 214 21.59 -12.22 -19.40
C ASN A 214 21.00 -13.62 -19.13
N SER A 215 20.23 -13.75 -18.05
CA SER A 215 19.75 -15.05 -17.57
C SER A 215 18.23 -15.13 -17.68
N LYS A 216 17.72 -16.37 -17.74
CA LYS A 216 16.29 -16.63 -17.94
C LYS A 216 15.75 -17.51 -16.83
N PHE A 217 14.66 -17.07 -16.22
CA PHE A 217 13.88 -17.80 -15.23
C PHE A 217 12.48 -18.05 -15.77
N GLU A 218 12.08 -19.30 -15.82
CA GLU A 218 10.81 -19.73 -16.39
C GLU A 218 10.11 -20.76 -15.50
N GLY A 219 8.95 -20.37 -14.99
CA GLY A 219 8.09 -21.24 -14.20
C GLY A 219 7.23 -22.16 -15.07
N GLN A 220 6.33 -22.88 -14.41
CA GLN A 220 5.33 -23.76 -15.03
C GLN A 220 3.95 -23.10 -15.01
N ASP A 221 3.06 -23.54 -15.90
CA ASP A 221 1.66 -23.14 -15.83
C ASP A 221 1.00 -23.73 -14.56
N LYS A 222 0.43 -22.85 -13.72
CA LYS A 222 -0.36 -23.10 -12.50
C LYS A 222 -0.05 -24.42 -11.76
N PRO A 223 0.92 -24.43 -10.83
CA PRO A 223 1.12 -25.57 -9.95
C PRO A 223 -0.08 -25.83 -9.02
N PHE A 224 -0.36 -27.10 -8.76
CA PHE A 224 -1.37 -27.55 -7.80
C PHE A 224 -0.99 -27.09 -6.37
N ASN A 225 -1.89 -26.38 -5.68
CA ASN A 225 -1.84 -26.10 -4.24
C ASN A 225 -0.48 -25.61 -3.66
N LEU A 226 0.12 -24.55 -4.21
CA LEU A 226 1.27 -23.89 -3.56
C LEU A 226 0.80 -22.90 -2.49
N THR A 227 0.93 -23.27 -1.22
CA THR A 227 0.55 -22.41 -0.08
C THR A 227 1.74 -21.76 0.63
N GLN A 228 2.99 -22.08 0.26
CA GLN A 228 4.19 -21.64 1.00
C GLN A 228 5.40 -21.33 0.11
N VAL A 229 5.18 -20.96 -1.16
CA VAL A 229 6.26 -20.49 -2.06
C VAL A 229 6.36 -18.96 -2.01
N PHE A 230 7.57 -18.42 -1.90
CA PHE A 230 7.89 -16.99 -1.79
C PHE A 230 8.97 -16.67 -2.82
N GLY A 231 8.70 -15.78 -3.78
CA GLY A 231 9.67 -15.49 -4.83
C GLY A 231 9.98 -16.75 -5.63
N ASP A 232 9.11 -17.18 -6.55
CA ASP A 232 9.26 -18.46 -7.26
C ASP A 232 10.68 -18.64 -7.82
N PHE A 233 11.29 -17.55 -8.28
CA PHE A 233 12.66 -17.54 -8.79
C PHE A 233 13.67 -17.12 -7.74
N ILE A 234 13.42 -16.04 -7.00
CA ILE A 234 14.45 -15.48 -6.11
C ILE A 234 13.82 -15.05 -4.80
N GLN A 235 14.38 -15.55 -3.71
CA GLN A 235 14.13 -15.03 -2.38
C GLN A 235 15.40 -14.41 -1.80
N ILE A 236 15.29 -13.18 -1.30
CA ILE A 236 16.38 -12.39 -0.74
C ILE A 236 16.03 -12.04 0.71
N SER A 237 16.96 -12.25 1.63
CA SER A 237 16.80 -11.87 3.03
C SER A 237 18.08 -11.28 3.63
N SER A 238 17.95 -10.76 4.87
CA SER A 238 19.04 -10.13 5.61
C SER A 238 19.63 -8.93 4.83
N THR A 239 20.88 -8.56 5.11
CA THR A 239 21.61 -7.45 4.46
C THR A 239 22.15 -7.78 3.07
N SER A 240 21.60 -8.80 2.40
CA SER A 240 22.09 -9.29 1.10
C SER A 240 21.81 -8.29 -0.03
N GLN A 241 22.61 -8.38 -1.09
CA GLN A 241 22.49 -7.56 -2.28
C GLN A 241 22.33 -8.44 -3.52
N VAL A 242 21.37 -8.08 -4.37
CA VAL A 242 21.18 -8.73 -5.66
C VAL A 242 21.08 -7.69 -6.76
N THR A 243 21.89 -7.88 -7.81
CA THR A 243 21.82 -7.09 -9.04
C THR A 243 21.37 -7.99 -10.18
N ILE A 244 20.36 -7.56 -10.93
CA ILE A 244 19.75 -8.28 -12.04
C ILE A 244 19.83 -7.37 -13.27
N SER A 245 20.40 -7.85 -14.36
CA SER A 245 20.47 -7.08 -15.61
C SER A 245 20.20 -7.93 -16.84
N SER A 246 19.54 -7.34 -17.83
CA SER A 246 19.28 -7.96 -19.15
C SER A 246 18.65 -9.35 -19.04
N SER A 247 17.81 -9.59 -18.03
CA SER A 247 17.31 -10.93 -17.68
C SER A 247 15.79 -11.02 -17.86
N ILE A 248 15.29 -12.25 -18.02
CA ILE A 248 13.86 -12.52 -18.28
C ILE A 248 13.31 -13.41 -17.18
N PHE A 249 12.17 -13.01 -16.60
CA PHE A 249 11.42 -13.76 -15.60
C PHE A 249 10.00 -13.95 -16.08
N ARG A 250 9.59 -15.19 -16.33
CA ARG A 250 8.26 -15.47 -16.86
C ARG A 250 7.54 -16.60 -16.19
N LYS A 251 6.22 -16.44 -16.03
CA LYS A 251 5.32 -17.47 -15.48
C LYS A 251 5.71 -17.95 -14.08
N GLY A 252 6.34 -17.08 -13.29
CA GLY A 252 6.59 -17.37 -11.87
C GLY A 252 5.27 -17.45 -11.10
N TYR A 253 5.17 -18.42 -10.20
CA TYR A 253 3.95 -18.61 -9.40
C TYR A 253 4.28 -18.81 -7.92
N ALA A 254 3.95 -17.81 -7.09
CA ALA A 254 4.24 -17.84 -5.66
C ALA A 254 3.04 -17.35 -4.82
N GLN A 255 3.15 -17.46 -3.50
CA GLN A 255 2.24 -16.82 -2.55
C GLN A 255 2.53 -15.32 -2.45
N PHE A 256 3.79 -14.97 -2.22
CA PHE A 256 4.28 -13.60 -2.17
C PHE A 256 5.42 -13.43 -3.17
N GLY A 257 5.39 -12.37 -3.99
CA GLY A 257 6.42 -12.14 -4.99
C GLY A 257 6.39 -13.23 -6.07
N GLY A 258 5.52 -13.12 -7.07
CA GLY A 258 5.38 -14.15 -8.11
C GLY A 258 6.71 -14.52 -8.78
N ALA A 259 7.64 -13.57 -8.87
CA ALA A 259 9.02 -13.81 -9.29
C ALA A 259 10.03 -13.67 -8.14
N ILE A 260 9.96 -12.55 -7.40
CA ILE A 260 10.99 -12.14 -6.45
C ILE A 260 10.36 -11.75 -5.10
N HIS A 261 10.96 -12.21 -4.01
CA HIS A 261 10.56 -11.89 -2.64
C HIS A 261 11.75 -11.35 -1.84
N VAL A 262 11.58 -10.19 -1.20
CA VAL A 262 12.66 -9.44 -0.51
C VAL A 262 12.28 -9.12 0.93
N LEU A 263 13.17 -9.46 1.87
CA LEU A 263 13.02 -9.21 3.30
C LEU A 263 14.34 -8.70 3.93
N GLY A 264 14.25 -8.19 5.16
CA GLY A 264 15.39 -8.17 6.09
C GLY A 264 16.49 -7.13 5.85
N TYR A 265 16.15 -5.97 5.27
CA TYR A 265 17.05 -4.85 4.96
C TYR A 265 17.98 -5.10 3.76
N ALA A 266 17.53 -5.95 2.85
CA ALA A 266 18.22 -6.28 1.60
C ALA A 266 18.21 -5.12 0.57
N ILE A 267 19.08 -5.25 -0.42
CA ILE A 267 19.19 -4.37 -1.59
C ILE A 267 18.87 -5.17 -2.86
N LEU A 268 18.00 -4.64 -3.72
CA LEU A 268 17.69 -5.22 -5.03
C LEU A 268 17.81 -4.16 -6.12
N ASN A 269 18.65 -4.41 -7.12
CA ASN A 269 18.82 -3.59 -8.31
C ASN A 269 18.41 -4.39 -9.55
N ILE A 270 17.51 -3.86 -10.37
CA ILE A 270 17.02 -4.49 -11.59
C ILE A 270 17.12 -3.51 -12.75
N GLU A 271 17.82 -3.91 -13.81
CA GLU A 271 18.06 -3.10 -15.00
C GLU A 271 17.74 -3.86 -16.28
N ASN A 272 17.17 -3.20 -17.29
CA ASN A 272 16.98 -3.75 -18.64
C ASN A 272 16.35 -5.16 -18.65
N SER A 273 15.45 -5.45 -17.72
CA SER A 273 14.93 -6.81 -17.50
C SER A 273 13.42 -6.88 -17.77
N GLU A 274 12.94 -8.06 -18.13
CA GLU A 274 11.54 -8.28 -18.50
C GLU A 274 10.86 -9.29 -17.57
N PHE A 275 9.68 -8.91 -17.07
CA PHE A 275 8.82 -9.71 -16.22
C PHE A 275 7.48 -9.93 -16.92
N THR A 276 7.17 -11.18 -17.27
CA THR A 276 5.93 -11.52 -17.99
C THR A 276 5.12 -12.61 -17.30
N GLU A 277 3.81 -12.39 -17.16
CA GLU A 277 2.87 -13.40 -16.67
C GLU A 277 3.22 -14.01 -15.30
N ASN A 278 3.94 -13.27 -14.46
CA ASN A 278 4.22 -13.70 -13.09
C ASN A 278 3.00 -13.46 -12.21
N VAL A 279 2.75 -14.41 -11.31
CA VAL A 279 1.53 -14.48 -10.52
C VAL A 279 1.83 -14.70 -9.04
N ALA A 280 1.24 -13.86 -8.18
CA ALA A 280 1.20 -14.10 -6.73
C ALA A 280 -0.21 -14.45 -6.27
N THR A 281 -0.38 -15.40 -5.34
CA THR A 281 -1.71 -15.69 -4.79
C THR A 281 -2.14 -14.67 -3.73
N GLU A 282 -1.19 -14.07 -3.00
CA GLU A 282 -1.46 -13.11 -1.90
C GLU A 282 -0.89 -11.71 -2.15
N GLN A 283 0.42 -11.45 -2.30
CA GLN A 283 0.95 -10.07 -2.52
C GLN A 283 2.13 -10.03 -3.52
N GLY A 284 2.25 -9.00 -4.37
CA GLY A 284 3.40 -8.80 -5.26
C GLY A 284 3.46 -9.73 -6.48
N GLY A 285 2.69 -9.49 -7.53
CA GLY A 285 2.64 -10.33 -8.73
C GLY A 285 4.01 -10.59 -9.37
N VAL A 286 4.93 -9.63 -9.28
CA VAL A 286 6.36 -9.80 -9.60
C VAL A 286 7.19 -9.73 -8.33
N LEU A 287 7.08 -8.60 -7.62
CA LEU A 287 7.93 -8.28 -6.49
C LEU A 287 7.07 -8.08 -5.24
N PHE A 288 7.43 -8.79 -4.17
CA PHE A 288 7.04 -8.44 -2.82
C PHE A 288 8.28 -8.04 -2.04
N ALA A 289 8.27 -6.85 -1.44
CA ALA A 289 9.36 -6.36 -0.60
C ALA A 289 8.82 -5.78 0.71
N ASP A 290 9.32 -6.29 1.84
CA ASP A 290 9.02 -5.83 3.19
C ASP A 290 10.32 -5.56 3.95
N THR A 291 10.38 -4.43 4.66
CA THR A 291 11.53 -4.04 5.49
C THR A 291 12.83 -4.06 4.69
N PHE A 292 12.88 -3.42 3.53
CA PHE A 292 14.06 -3.38 2.65
C PHE A 292 14.89 -2.12 2.88
N LYS A 293 16.17 -2.17 2.46
CA LYS A 293 17.05 -0.99 2.48
C LYS A 293 16.90 -0.17 1.21
N SER A 294 17.01 -0.80 0.05
CA SER A 294 16.83 -0.11 -1.23
C SER A 294 16.33 -1.04 -2.33
N ILE A 295 15.39 -0.56 -3.13
CA ILE A 295 14.94 -1.19 -4.37
C ILE A 295 15.17 -0.21 -5.51
N SER A 296 15.90 -0.63 -6.55
CA SER A 296 16.10 0.15 -7.77
C SER A 296 15.63 -0.66 -8.99
N ILE A 297 14.73 -0.09 -9.77
CA ILE A 297 14.26 -0.62 -11.05
C ILE A 297 14.52 0.47 -12.10
N SER A 298 15.34 0.18 -13.10
CA SER A 298 15.85 1.18 -14.04
C SER A 298 15.98 0.64 -15.47
N ASN A 299 16.45 1.50 -16.39
CA ASN A 299 16.96 1.13 -17.71
C ASN A 299 15.99 0.28 -18.56
N TYR A 300 14.76 0.75 -18.78
CA TYR A 300 13.78 0.15 -19.68
C TYR A 300 13.26 -1.23 -19.25
N CYS A 301 13.19 -1.49 -17.93
CA CYS A 301 12.49 -2.66 -17.41
C CYS A 301 11.03 -2.72 -17.88
N LYS A 302 10.56 -3.93 -18.23
CA LYS A 302 9.20 -4.19 -18.73
C LYS A 302 8.46 -5.15 -17.81
N PHE A 303 7.23 -4.81 -17.48
CA PHE A 303 6.34 -5.63 -16.67
C PHE A 303 5.03 -5.82 -17.43
N ASN A 304 4.83 -7.00 -18.01
CA ASN A 304 3.70 -7.28 -18.89
C ASN A 304 2.82 -8.39 -18.31
N ASN A 305 1.54 -8.11 -18.10
CA ASN A 305 0.52 -9.09 -17.68
C ASN A 305 0.86 -9.87 -16.40
N ASN A 306 1.62 -9.25 -15.50
CA ASN A 306 1.80 -9.78 -14.17
C ASN A 306 0.60 -9.43 -13.30
N ARG A 307 0.21 -10.29 -12.36
CA ARG A 307 -0.99 -10.08 -11.53
C ARG A 307 -0.89 -10.78 -10.18
N GLY A 308 -1.74 -10.41 -9.23
CA GLY A 308 -2.03 -11.26 -8.09
C GLY A 308 -3.49 -11.65 -7.95
N LEU A 309 -3.75 -12.87 -7.48
CA LEU A 309 -5.03 -13.56 -7.68
C LEU A 309 -6.14 -13.23 -6.67
N LYS A 310 -5.80 -12.90 -5.42
CA LYS A 310 -6.79 -12.68 -4.34
C LYS A 310 -6.90 -11.20 -4.00
N ASN A 311 -8.10 -10.63 -4.02
CA ASN A 311 -8.35 -9.20 -3.74
C ASN A 311 -7.61 -8.18 -4.62
N GLY A 312 -7.00 -8.65 -5.70
CA GLY A 312 -6.26 -7.88 -6.68
C GLY A 312 -5.00 -7.23 -6.14
N VAL A 313 -3.90 -7.86 -6.51
CA VAL A 313 -2.67 -7.79 -5.75
C VAL A 313 -1.54 -7.32 -6.63
N ASP A 314 -0.82 -6.35 -6.10
CA ASP A 314 -0.06 -5.40 -6.89
C ASP A 314 1.12 -6.02 -7.60
N VAL A 315 1.45 -5.56 -8.80
CA VAL A 315 2.60 -6.11 -9.56
C VAL A 315 3.89 -5.91 -8.76
N LEU A 316 4.09 -4.70 -8.26
CA LEU A 316 5.16 -4.35 -7.33
C LEU A 316 4.54 -3.96 -5.98
N TYR A 317 4.82 -4.74 -4.94
CA TYR A 317 4.34 -4.51 -3.58
C TYR A 317 5.50 -4.14 -2.67
N LEU A 318 5.55 -2.88 -2.23
CA LEU A 318 6.61 -2.32 -1.40
C LEU A 318 6.03 -1.87 -0.06
N TYR A 319 6.55 -2.39 1.06
CA TYR A 319 5.91 -2.19 2.36
C TYR A 319 6.90 -2.02 3.51
N ASN A 320 6.46 -1.27 4.54
CA ASN A 320 7.04 -1.25 5.89
C ASN A 320 8.56 -1.05 5.91
N SER A 321 9.00 0.00 5.21
CA SER A 321 10.41 0.33 5.03
C SER A 321 10.64 1.80 5.40
N LEU A 322 10.48 2.11 6.69
CA LEU A 322 10.51 3.48 7.24
C LEU A 322 11.82 4.25 6.98
N ASN A 323 12.91 3.55 6.68
CA ASN A 323 14.20 4.12 6.26
C ASN A 323 14.61 3.66 4.85
N GLY A 324 13.75 2.89 4.18
CA GLY A 324 14.01 2.31 2.86
C GLY A 324 13.71 3.29 1.74
N GLN A 325 14.41 3.11 0.63
CA GLN A 325 14.27 3.95 -0.56
C GLN A 325 13.94 3.10 -1.79
N ALA A 326 12.99 3.56 -2.60
CA ALA A 326 12.62 2.91 -3.84
C ALA A 326 12.74 3.87 -5.03
N PHE A 327 13.43 3.43 -6.08
CA PHE A 327 13.59 4.16 -7.33
C PHE A 327 13.04 3.31 -8.47
N ILE A 328 11.98 3.77 -9.11
CA ILE A 328 11.36 3.10 -10.26
C ILE A 328 11.44 4.08 -11.43
N THR A 329 12.42 3.88 -12.30
CA THR A 329 12.77 4.81 -13.36
C THR A 329 12.81 4.15 -14.71
N ASN A 330 12.44 4.87 -15.77
CA ASN A 330 12.52 4.38 -17.15
C ASN A 330 11.87 2.98 -17.30
N ALA A 331 10.64 2.79 -16.83
CA ALA A 331 10.00 1.47 -16.81
C ALA A 331 8.65 1.47 -17.55
N GLN A 332 8.29 0.33 -18.13
CA GLN A 332 7.00 0.11 -18.79
C GLN A 332 6.20 -0.91 -17.99
N LEU A 333 5.02 -0.50 -17.53
CA LEU A 333 4.08 -1.30 -16.76
C LEU A 333 2.83 -1.46 -17.62
N SER A 334 2.55 -2.68 -18.10
CA SER A 334 1.41 -2.92 -18.98
C SER A 334 0.62 -4.16 -18.58
N SER A 335 -0.70 -4.09 -18.78
CA SER A 335 -1.59 -5.23 -18.59
C SER A 335 -2.77 -5.17 -19.55
N PHE A 336 -3.28 -6.33 -19.99
CA PHE A 336 -4.56 -6.42 -20.70
C PHE A 336 -5.78 -6.17 -19.81
N LYS A 337 -5.63 -6.35 -18.49
CA LYS A 337 -6.70 -6.15 -17.50
C LYS A 337 -6.07 -5.80 -16.15
N ILE A 338 -6.53 -4.72 -15.52
CA ILE A 338 -6.05 -4.35 -14.18
C ILE A 338 -6.71 -5.26 -13.16
N GLU A 339 -6.24 -6.48 -12.96
CA GLU A 339 -6.71 -7.26 -11.80
C GLU A 339 -6.08 -6.79 -10.48
N SER A 340 -5.15 -5.83 -10.52
CA SER A 340 -4.27 -5.38 -9.43
C SER A 340 -3.66 -4.01 -9.67
N ASN A 341 -3.17 -3.29 -8.65
CA ASN A 341 -2.39 -2.07 -8.92
C ASN A 341 -1.06 -2.44 -9.62
N PHE A 342 -0.49 -1.53 -10.41
CA PHE A 342 0.87 -1.73 -10.92
C PHE A 342 1.88 -1.59 -9.78
N ILE A 343 1.69 -0.59 -8.90
CA ILE A 343 2.55 -0.38 -7.74
C ILE A 343 1.68 -0.12 -6.53
N TYR A 344 1.95 -0.85 -5.46
CA TYR A 344 1.54 -0.50 -4.12
C TYR A 344 2.77 -0.17 -3.29
N ALA A 345 2.70 0.94 -2.58
CA ALA A 345 3.74 1.37 -1.66
C ALA A 345 3.11 1.92 -0.37
N SER A 346 3.53 1.39 0.78
CA SER A 346 3.07 1.88 2.08
C SER A 346 4.20 1.92 3.10
N ASP A 347 4.26 3.02 3.86
CA ASP A 347 5.20 3.22 4.96
C ASP A 347 6.67 3.16 4.50
N ILE A 348 6.98 3.95 3.47
CA ILE A 348 8.31 4.05 2.85
C ILE A 348 8.85 5.47 3.03
N HIS A 349 10.15 5.58 3.32
CA HIS A 349 10.79 6.90 3.46
C HIS A 349 10.79 7.69 2.15
N SER A 350 11.34 7.11 1.08
CA SER A 350 11.48 7.79 -0.20
C SER A 350 11.06 6.90 -1.35
N LEU A 351 10.17 7.41 -2.21
CA LEU A 351 9.74 6.77 -3.44
C LEU A 351 9.87 7.75 -4.60
N THR A 352 10.74 7.41 -5.55
CA THR A 352 10.88 8.15 -6.81
C THR A 352 10.37 7.29 -7.96
N ILE A 353 9.35 7.77 -8.65
CA ILE A 353 8.80 7.20 -9.87
C ILE A 353 9.08 8.19 -11.00
N SER A 354 9.92 7.81 -11.98
CA SER A 354 10.24 8.74 -13.07
C SER A 354 10.33 8.12 -14.44
N SER A 355 9.84 8.83 -15.45
CA SER A 355 9.93 8.39 -16.85
C SER A 355 9.30 7.01 -17.07
N ILE A 356 8.20 6.73 -16.37
CA ILE A 356 7.46 5.48 -16.53
C ILE A 356 6.28 5.64 -17.47
N LYS A 357 5.90 4.53 -18.12
CA LYS A 357 4.63 4.42 -18.84
C LYS A 357 3.81 3.28 -18.23
N ALA A 358 2.69 3.63 -17.60
CA ALA A 358 1.72 2.68 -17.04
C ALA A 358 0.44 2.68 -17.89
N GLU A 359 0.13 1.56 -18.54
CA GLU A 359 -1.00 1.49 -19.47
C GLU A 359 -1.78 0.18 -19.44
N VAL A 360 -3.10 0.28 -19.70
CA VAL A 360 -3.97 -0.88 -19.92
C VAL A 360 -4.20 -1.06 -21.41
N GLN A 361 -3.85 -2.22 -21.93
CA GLN A 361 -4.05 -2.56 -23.33
C GLN A 361 -5.46 -3.11 -23.57
N ASN A 362 -6.03 -2.86 -24.76
CA ASN A 362 -7.35 -3.37 -25.19
C ASN A 362 -8.52 -2.97 -24.28
N PHE A 363 -8.70 -1.65 -24.13
CA PHE A 363 -9.76 -1.02 -23.34
C PHE A 363 -11.17 -1.55 -23.66
N THR A 364 -11.85 -2.09 -22.64
CA THR A 364 -13.30 -2.34 -22.65
C THR A 364 -13.91 -1.91 -21.30
N GLN A 365 -15.09 -1.27 -21.33
CA GLN A 365 -15.79 -0.82 -20.11
C GLN A 365 -16.16 -1.96 -19.15
N SER A 366 -16.09 -3.23 -19.57
CA SER A 366 -16.33 -4.41 -18.73
C SER A 366 -15.18 -4.75 -17.77
N ASN A 367 -14.04 -4.06 -17.86
CA ASN A 367 -12.84 -4.34 -17.06
C ASN A 367 -12.76 -3.57 -15.73
N VAL A 368 -13.89 -3.20 -15.12
CA VAL A 368 -13.92 -2.43 -13.86
C VAL A 368 -13.34 -3.23 -12.70
N THR A 369 -12.30 -2.69 -12.06
CA THR A 369 -11.50 -3.38 -11.02
C THR A 369 -11.35 -2.51 -9.79
N LYS A 370 -11.09 -3.08 -8.60
CA LYS A 370 -11.01 -2.33 -7.32
C LYS A 370 -9.72 -1.51 -7.14
N HIS A 371 -8.89 -1.44 -8.18
CA HIS A 371 -7.49 -1.07 -8.11
C HIS A 371 -7.17 0.15 -8.97
N SER A 372 -6.29 1.00 -8.46
CA SER A 372 -5.67 2.12 -9.17
C SER A 372 -4.43 1.66 -9.95
N GLY A 373 -3.78 2.57 -10.67
CA GLY A 373 -2.46 2.31 -11.25
C GLY A 373 -1.39 2.27 -10.16
N LEU A 374 -1.36 3.31 -9.34
CA LEU A 374 -0.51 3.42 -8.15
C LEU A 374 -1.37 3.61 -6.90
N TYR A 375 -1.14 2.79 -5.90
CA TYR A 375 -1.71 2.98 -4.56
C TYR A 375 -0.60 3.28 -3.57
N LEU A 376 -0.61 4.49 -3.01
CA LEU A 376 0.45 5.01 -2.17
C LEU A 376 -0.12 5.41 -0.81
N ARG A 377 0.55 4.97 0.27
CA ARG A 377 0.18 5.34 1.65
C ARG A 377 1.41 5.74 2.45
N ASN A 378 1.30 6.79 3.27
CA ASN A 378 2.33 7.15 4.26
C ASN A 378 3.75 7.22 3.65
N ILE A 379 3.90 7.88 2.51
CA ILE A 379 5.21 8.07 1.85
C ILE A 379 5.81 9.38 2.32
N ALA A 380 6.97 9.38 3.00
CA ALA A 380 7.51 10.65 3.53
C ALA A 380 7.98 11.57 2.40
N GLN A 381 8.70 11.04 1.41
CA GLN A 381 9.16 11.77 0.22
C GLN A 381 8.71 11.08 -1.05
N LEU A 382 7.75 11.67 -1.77
CA LEU A 382 7.22 11.14 -3.02
C LEU A 382 7.60 12.05 -4.19
N LYS A 383 8.20 11.48 -5.23
CA LYS A 383 8.43 12.15 -6.51
C LYS A 383 7.87 11.34 -7.66
N VAL A 384 6.92 11.89 -8.41
CA VAL A 384 6.39 11.32 -9.65
C VAL A 384 6.68 12.29 -10.80
N VAL A 385 7.64 11.95 -11.67
CA VAL A 385 8.23 12.91 -12.61
C VAL A 385 8.30 12.35 -14.03
N LYS A 386 7.83 13.08 -15.03
CA LYS A 386 7.94 12.69 -16.46
C LYS A 386 7.24 11.38 -16.80
N SER A 387 6.13 11.07 -16.13
CA SER A 387 5.46 9.77 -16.22
C SER A 387 4.10 9.87 -16.92
N THR A 388 3.71 8.80 -17.62
CA THR A 388 2.41 8.70 -18.30
C THR A 388 1.58 7.57 -17.72
N PHE A 389 0.33 7.88 -17.39
CA PHE A 389 -0.68 6.92 -16.91
C PHE A 389 -1.89 6.97 -17.84
N SER A 390 -2.18 5.86 -18.53
CA SER A 390 -3.17 5.83 -19.60
C SER A 390 -4.14 4.66 -19.47
N GLY A 391 -5.44 4.94 -19.54
CA GLY A 391 -6.48 3.89 -19.62
C GLY A 391 -6.72 3.13 -18.31
N ILE A 392 -6.37 3.71 -17.16
CA ILE A 392 -6.42 3.03 -15.86
C ILE A 392 -7.80 3.20 -15.23
N ILE A 393 -8.45 2.09 -14.85
CA ILE A 393 -9.81 2.08 -14.29
C ILE A 393 -9.77 1.60 -12.83
N GLY A 394 -10.04 2.50 -11.90
CA GLY A 394 -10.17 2.20 -10.49
C GLY A 394 -11.61 2.26 -9.98
N SER A 395 -11.98 1.33 -9.10
CA SER A 395 -13.27 1.34 -8.39
C SER A 395 -13.10 1.38 -6.87
N ASN A 396 -11.92 1.82 -6.41
CA ASN A 396 -11.68 2.07 -5.00
C ASN A 396 -12.62 3.19 -4.49
N GLN A 397 -13.13 3.04 -3.27
CA GLN A 397 -13.94 4.05 -2.60
C GLN A 397 -13.20 5.35 -2.33
N LEU A 398 -11.87 5.31 -2.20
CA LEU A 398 -11.05 6.52 -2.10
C LEU A 398 -11.02 7.27 -3.44
N GLY A 399 -11.05 6.56 -4.56
CA GLY A 399 -10.99 7.13 -5.90
C GLY A 399 -9.68 6.82 -6.64
N GLY A 400 -9.23 7.76 -7.48
CA GLY A 400 -7.87 7.79 -8.04
C GLY A 400 -7.64 6.75 -9.11
N GLY A 401 -8.33 6.86 -10.25
CA GLY A 401 -8.28 5.85 -11.32
C GLY A 401 -6.84 5.49 -11.69
N ALA A 402 -5.97 6.48 -11.84
CA ALA A 402 -4.53 6.27 -12.06
C ALA A 402 -3.72 6.21 -10.76
N VAL A 403 -3.93 7.15 -9.83
CA VAL A 403 -3.11 7.27 -8.62
C VAL A 403 -3.97 7.61 -7.40
N VAL A 404 -3.80 6.83 -6.35
CA VAL A 404 -4.30 7.10 -5.01
C VAL A 404 -3.12 7.39 -4.08
N LEU A 405 -3.19 8.50 -3.35
CA LEU A 405 -2.27 8.83 -2.26
C LEU A 405 -3.07 9.20 -1.02
N GLU A 406 -2.80 8.52 0.10
CA GLU A 406 -3.44 8.78 1.39
C GLU A 406 -2.44 8.75 2.55
N TYR A 407 -2.78 9.45 3.64
CA TYR A 407 -2.07 9.40 4.90
C TYR A 407 -3.05 9.04 6.03
N THR A 408 -2.65 8.12 6.90
CA THR A 408 -3.53 7.60 7.97
C THR A 408 -2.97 7.76 9.38
N ASP A 409 -1.71 8.15 9.52
CA ASP A 409 -1.01 8.32 10.81
C ASP A 409 -0.57 9.77 11.00
N GLU A 410 -0.24 10.18 12.25
CA GLU A 410 0.37 11.49 12.52
C GLU A 410 1.67 11.63 11.71
N VAL A 411 1.61 12.47 10.67
CA VAL A 411 2.62 12.51 9.61
C VAL A 411 3.89 13.22 10.09
N GLN A 412 5.04 12.59 9.85
CA GLN A 412 6.32 13.30 9.70
C GLN A 412 6.23 14.11 8.41
N GLU A 413 6.53 15.43 8.43
CA GLU A 413 6.47 16.35 7.26
C GLU A 413 6.59 15.63 5.91
N ASN A 414 5.47 15.47 5.19
CA ASN A 414 5.48 14.85 3.87
C ASN A 414 5.90 15.86 2.81
N GLN A 415 6.65 15.40 1.80
CA GLN A 415 7.03 16.18 0.63
C GLN A 415 6.63 15.42 -0.63
N ILE A 416 5.63 15.94 -1.32
CA ILE A 416 5.02 15.28 -2.49
C ILE A 416 5.19 16.17 -3.71
N GLU A 417 5.80 15.62 -4.76
CA GLU A 417 6.03 16.30 -6.03
C GLU A 417 5.51 15.43 -7.18
N ILE A 418 4.53 15.94 -7.93
CA ILE A 418 4.06 15.33 -9.17
C ILE A 418 4.29 16.35 -10.29
N ARG A 419 5.21 16.08 -11.21
CA ARG A 419 5.53 17.02 -12.28
C ARG A 419 5.82 16.41 -13.63
N ASP A 420 5.59 17.19 -14.68
CA ASP A 420 5.85 16.80 -16.06
C ASP A 420 5.11 15.52 -16.47
N CYS A 421 3.95 15.25 -15.86
CA CYS A 421 3.20 14.00 -16.03
C CYS A 421 2.00 14.16 -16.96
N ILE A 422 1.57 13.03 -17.53
CA ILE A 422 0.34 12.93 -18.32
C ILE A 422 -0.55 11.87 -17.69
N PHE A 423 -1.77 12.26 -17.33
CA PHE A 423 -2.83 11.36 -16.91
C PHE A 423 -3.95 11.42 -17.94
N GLU A 424 -4.18 10.31 -18.63
CA GLU A 424 -5.16 10.27 -19.70
C GLU A 424 -6.08 9.05 -19.65
N ASN A 425 -7.31 9.24 -20.11
CA ASN A 425 -8.30 8.17 -20.28
C ASN A 425 -8.50 7.32 -19.02
N SER A 426 -8.23 7.88 -17.83
CA SER A 426 -8.37 7.17 -16.57
C SER A 426 -9.76 7.37 -15.99
N HIS A 427 -10.30 6.34 -15.34
CA HIS A 427 -11.65 6.35 -14.80
C HIS A 427 -11.67 5.91 -13.34
N ALA A 428 -12.40 6.63 -12.50
CA ALA A 428 -12.68 6.22 -11.12
C ALA A 428 -14.20 6.00 -10.90
N SER A 429 -14.61 4.85 -10.36
CA SER A 429 -16.01 4.60 -9.97
C SER A 429 -16.47 5.42 -8.75
N TYR A 430 -15.57 6.19 -8.14
CA TYR A 430 -15.89 7.07 -7.02
C TYR A 430 -15.41 8.50 -7.26
N LYS A 431 -14.18 8.85 -6.84
CA LYS A 431 -13.66 10.22 -6.87
C LYS A 431 -12.34 10.28 -7.64
N GLY A 432 -11.94 11.44 -8.16
CA GLY A 432 -10.59 11.63 -8.71
C GLY A 432 -10.30 10.72 -9.90
N GLY A 433 -10.86 11.00 -11.07
CA GLY A 433 -10.78 10.09 -12.23
C GLY A 433 -9.36 9.69 -12.62
N ALA A 434 -8.39 10.59 -12.43
CA ALA A 434 -6.97 10.26 -12.50
C ALA A 434 -6.34 10.18 -11.11
N LEU A 435 -6.41 11.26 -10.33
CA LEU A 435 -5.67 11.43 -9.10
C LEU A 435 -6.63 11.62 -7.91
N SER A 436 -6.36 10.91 -6.82
CA SER A 436 -7.00 11.15 -5.54
C SER A 436 -5.96 11.34 -4.45
N LEU A 437 -5.98 12.51 -3.82
CA LEU A 437 -5.07 12.90 -2.75
C LEU A 437 -5.87 13.09 -1.46
N TYR A 438 -5.52 12.36 -0.40
CA TYR A 438 -6.09 12.53 0.93
C TYR A 438 -5.02 12.80 1.97
N ASP A 439 -5.27 13.79 2.82
CA ASP A 439 -4.46 14.08 4.00
C ASP A 439 -2.99 14.40 3.66
N VAL A 440 -2.78 15.06 2.52
CA VAL A 440 -1.47 15.52 2.04
C VAL A 440 -1.16 16.91 2.60
N GLU A 441 0.03 17.13 3.15
CA GLU A 441 0.39 18.38 3.85
C GLU A 441 1.29 19.29 3.02
N ASN A 442 2.16 18.75 2.16
CA ASN A 442 2.94 19.56 1.20
C ASN A 442 3.01 18.88 -0.17
N ALA A 443 1.92 18.97 -0.93
CA ALA A 443 1.86 18.46 -2.29
C ALA A 443 1.99 19.58 -3.35
N ILE A 444 2.82 19.32 -4.36
CA ILE A 444 2.98 20.18 -5.54
C ILE A 444 2.66 19.36 -6.80
N ILE A 445 1.74 19.88 -7.62
CA ILE A 445 1.44 19.37 -8.96
C ILE A 445 1.87 20.44 -9.96
N GLN A 446 2.85 20.16 -10.81
CA GLN A 446 3.42 21.16 -11.71
C GLN A 446 3.57 20.63 -13.13
N ASN A 447 3.15 21.41 -14.13
CA ASN A 447 3.32 21.04 -15.55
C ASN A 447 2.69 19.67 -15.87
N VAL A 448 1.46 19.44 -15.39
CA VAL A 448 0.74 18.17 -15.57
C VAL A 448 -0.41 18.35 -16.55
N THR A 449 -0.61 17.36 -17.42
CA THR A 449 -1.77 17.30 -18.32
C THR A 449 -2.75 16.21 -17.85
N PHE A 450 -3.98 16.61 -17.56
CA PHE A 450 -5.11 15.72 -17.29
C PHE A 450 -6.06 15.75 -18.48
N PHE A 451 -6.10 14.65 -19.24
CA PHE A 451 -6.85 14.55 -20.48
C PHE A 451 -7.88 13.42 -20.47
N ASN A 452 -9.15 13.74 -20.71
CA ASN A 452 -10.22 12.74 -20.86
C ASN A 452 -10.33 11.76 -19.66
N ASN A 453 -10.11 12.25 -18.45
CA ASN A 453 -10.31 11.45 -17.23
C ASN A 453 -11.75 11.59 -16.73
N SER A 454 -12.27 10.57 -16.07
CA SER A 454 -13.65 10.60 -15.59
C SER A 454 -13.86 10.00 -14.20
N ALA A 455 -14.80 10.57 -13.45
CA ALA A 455 -15.22 10.06 -12.14
C ALA A 455 -16.74 9.91 -12.06
N ASP A 456 -17.18 8.80 -11.45
CA ASP A 456 -18.60 8.50 -11.25
C ASP A 456 -19.24 9.30 -10.11
N LYS A 457 -18.46 10.01 -9.30
CA LYS A 457 -18.95 10.99 -8.34
C LYS A 457 -18.30 12.34 -8.55
N GLU A 458 -17.09 12.55 -8.06
CA GLU A 458 -16.55 13.90 -7.89
C GLU A 458 -15.11 14.00 -8.38
N GLY A 459 -14.70 15.15 -8.92
CA GLY A 459 -13.31 15.37 -9.34
C GLY A 459 -12.96 14.54 -10.57
N GLY A 460 -13.46 14.91 -11.75
CA GLY A 460 -13.31 14.09 -12.96
C GLY A 460 -11.85 13.82 -13.33
N ALA A 461 -10.92 14.72 -12.99
CA ALA A 461 -9.49 14.45 -12.99
C ALA A 461 -8.93 14.26 -11.59
N LEU A 462 -9.17 15.22 -10.69
CA LEU A 462 -8.50 15.33 -9.40
C LEU A 462 -9.50 15.48 -8.25
N MET A 463 -9.34 14.64 -7.23
CA MET A 463 -9.94 14.80 -5.92
C MET A 463 -8.86 15.17 -4.89
N PHE A 464 -9.08 16.27 -4.15
CA PHE A 464 -8.26 16.66 -3.00
C PHE A 464 -9.10 16.67 -1.72
N GLY A 465 -8.86 15.69 -0.86
CA GLY A 465 -9.53 15.52 0.41
C GLY A 465 -8.59 15.79 1.59
N CYS A 466 -9.16 16.38 2.64
CA CYS A 466 -8.57 16.43 3.97
C CYS A 466 -9.60 15.92 4.98
N ASN A 467 -9.23 15.08 5.92
CA ASN A 467 -10.11 14.55 6.95
C ASN A 467 -9.93 15.36 8.24
N GLN A 468 -11.00 15.98 8.70
CA GLN A 468 -11.04 16.64 10.01
C GLN A 468 -11.75 15.74 11.02
N THR A 469 -11.09 14.66 11.44
CA THR A 469 -11.56 13.90 12.61
C THR A 469 -11.01 14.63 13.82
N GLY A 470 -11.84 15.30 14.64
CA GLY A 470 -11.44 16.25 15.71
C GLY A 470 -10.42 15.80 16.78
N LEU A 471 -9.77 14.64 16.61
CA LEU A 471 -8.57 14.18 17.33
C LEU A 471 -7.25 14.51 16.61
N ILE A 472 -7.25 14.68 15.28
CA ILE A 472 -6.07 14.99 14.44
C ILE A 472 -6.47 16.08 13.44
N THR A 473 -5.68 17.16 13.37
CA THR A 473 -5.88 18.23 12.38
C THR A 473 -4.70 18.21 11.42
N TYR A 474 -4.93 17.77 10.18
CA TYR A 474 -3.93 17.86 9.12
C TYR A 474 -3.91 19.28 8.55
N ASP A 475 -2.71 19.86 8.36
CA ASP A 475 -2.54 21.13 7.64
C ASP A 475 -2.46 20.87 6.14
N CYS A 476 -3.56 20.39 5.56
CA CYS A 476 -3.53 19.91 4.19
C CYS A 476 -3.25 21.05 3.21
N LYS A 477 -2.18 20.93 2.43
CA LYS A 477 -1.80 21.92 1.41
C LYS A 477 -1.47 21.25 0.08
N LEU A 478 -2.13 21.74 -0.96
CA LEU A 478 -1.89 21.37 -2.34
C LEU A 478 -1.63 22.62 -3.17
N GLU A 479 -0.54 22.62 -3.92
CA GLU A 479 -0.21 23.62 -4.91
C GLU A 479 -0.31 23.04 -6.32
N ILE A 480 -0.97 23.75 -7.24
CA ILE A 480 -1.13 23.33 -8.63
C ILE A 480 -0.62 24.45 -9.53
N GLU A 481 0.34 24.12 -10.40
CA GLU A 481 1.01 25.07 -11.28
C GLU A 481 1.08 24.59 -12.74
N TYR A 482 0.97 25.54 -13.67
CA TYR A 482 1.23 25.33 -15.11
C TYR A 482 0.55 24.10 -15.72
N SER A 483 -0.62 23.72 -15.22
CA SER A 483 -1.28 22.45 -15.53
C SER A 483 -2.50 22.62 -16.42
N VAL A 484 -2.80 21.59 -17.22
CA VAL A 484 -3.88 21.58 -18.20
C VAL A 484 -4.91 20.52 -17.84
N PHE A 485 -6.17 20.93 -17.71
CA PHE A 485 -7.32 20.07 -17.50
C PHE A 485 -8.23 20.13 -18.72
N LYS A 486 -8.22 19.07 -19.53
CA LYS A 486 -8.97 19.02 -20.78
C LYS A 486 -9.88 17.79 -20.84
N GLN A 487 -11.15 18.01 -21.19
CA GLN A 487 -12.14 16.96 -21.43
C GLN A 487 -12.37 16.02 -20.24
N ASN A 488 -12.15 16.48 -19.01
CA ASN A 488 -12.41 15.66 -17.83
C ASN A 488 -13.89 15.74 -17.42
N THR A 489 -14.45 14.64 -16.93
CA THR A 489 -15.89 14.53 -16.62
C THR A 489 -16.17 13.96 -15.24
N ALA A 490 -17.05 14.61 -14.47
CA ALA A 490 -17.59 14.07 -13.23
C ALA A 490 -19.11 13.88 -13.32
N LYS A 491 -19.66 12.78 -12.79
CA LYS A 491 -21.12 12.61 -12.79
C LYS A 491 -21.83 13.54 -11.81
N ILE A 492 -21.19 13.95 -10.72
CA ILE A 492 -21.78 14.84 -9.71
C ILE A 492 -21.15 16.24 -9.82
N GLU A 493 -19.92 16.41 -9.36
CA GLU A 493 -19.33 17.75 -9.16
C GLU A 493 -17.82 17.79 -9.45
N GLY A 494 -17.33 18.96 -9.88
CA GLY A 494 -15.91 19.18 -10.13
C GLY A 494 -15.42 18.39 -11.34
N GLY A 495 -15.86 18.74 -12.55
CA GLY A 495 -15.56 18.00 -13.77
C GLY A 495 -14.06 17.84 -14.05
N ALA A 496 -13.24 18.82 -13.65
CA ALA A 496 -11.80 18.61 -13.53
C ALA A 496 -11.36 18.40 -12.07
N ILE A 497 -11.61 19.36 -11.18
CA ILE A 497 -11.07 19.35 -9.81
C ILE A 497 -12.21 19.45 -8.79
N LYS A 498 -12.17 18.60 -7.76
CA LYS A 498 -12.97 18.75 -6.55
C LYS A 498 -12.07 18.78 -5.31
N TRP A 499 -12.41 19.66 -4.36
CA TRP A 499 -11.82 19.67 -3.02
C TRP A 499 -12.87 19.80 -1.91
N ASN A 500 -12.56 19.37 -0.68
CA ASN A 500 -13.51 19.36 0.45
C ASN A 500 -13.33 20.51 1.47
N PHE A 501 -12.23 20.60 2.21
CA PHE A 501 -12.06 21.60 3.28
C PHE A 501 -11.00 22.64 2.95
N TYR A 502 -9.87 22.21 2.38
CA TYR A 502 -8.75 23.07 2.03
C TYR A 502 -8.72 23.27 0.52
N GLU A 503 -8.70 24.53 0.09
CA GLU A 503 -8.64 24.88 -1.31
C GLU A 503 -7.21 24.71 -1.84
N PRO A 504 -7.01 24.08 -3.02
CA PRO A 504 -5.72 24.08 -3.69
C PRO A 504 -5.24 25.50 -4.01
N GLN A 505 -3.95 25.75 -3.83
CA GLN A 505 -3.31 27.00 -4.24
C GLN A 505 -2.95 26.90 -5.72
N PHE A 506 -3.60 27.72 -6.55
CA PHE A 506 -3.31 27.77 -7.99
C PHE A 506 -2.27 28.86 -8.28
N LYS A 507 -1.17 28.51 -8.93
CA LYS A 507 -0.12 29.44 -9.37
C LYS A 507 0.20 29.26 -10.84
N GLY A 508 0.72 30.32 -11.45
CA GLY A 508 1.00 30.31 -12.89
C GLY A 508 -0.28 30.15 -13.73
N SER A 509 -0.12 29.67 -14.97
CA SER A 509 -1.24 29.52 -15.91
C SER A 509 -1.90 28.15 -15.77
N ILE A 510 -3.18 28.12 -15.37
CA ILE A 510 -3.99 26.90 -15.35
C ILE A 510 -5.01 26.96 -16.48
N SER A 511 -5.05 25.92 -17.33
CA SER A 511 -5.93 25.87 -18.49
C SER A 511 -7.04 24.85 -18.30
N TYR A 512 -8.29 25.28 -18.46
CA TYR A 512 -9.47 24.42 -18.43
C TYR A 512 -10.16 24.41 -19.79
N VAL A 513 -10.30 23.24 -20.41
CA VAL A 513 -10.88 23.09 -21.75
C VAL A 513 -11.90 21.97 -21.77
N ASN A 514 -13.18 22.30 -22.00
CA ASN A 514 -14.26 21.33 -22.19
C ASN A 514 -14.41 20.28 -21.07
N ASN A 515 -14.14 20.64 -19.82
CA ASN A 515 -14.48 19.76 -18.69
C ASN A 515 -15.97 19.87 -18.38
N THR A 516 -16.56 18.83 -17.79
CA THR A 516 -18.02 18.77 -17.54
C THR A 516 -18.36 18.09 -16.22
N ALA A 517 -19.33 18.64 -15.48
CA ALA A 517 -19.95 18.00 -14.34
C ALA A 517 -21.48 17.97 -14.52
N SER A 518 -22.16 16.86 -14.20
CA SER A 518 -23.62 16.80 -14.44
C SER A 518 -24.41 17.69 -13.47
N GLU A 519 -23.92 17.92 -12.25
CA GLU A 519 -24.63 18.72 -11.25
C GLU A 519 -24.07 20.13 -11.12
N TYR A 520 -22.78 20.31 -10.79
CA TYR A 520 -22.16 21.64 -10.80
C TYR A 520 -20.62 21.63 -10.80
N GLY A 521 -20.03 22.75 -11.21
CA GLY A 521 -18.57 22.94 -11.24
C GLY A 521 -17.90 22.14 -12.35
N ASP A 522 -18.17 22.50 -13.63
CA ASP A 522 -17.56 21.85 -14.80
C ASP A 522 -16.04 21.78 -14.71
N ASN A 523 -15.40 22.87 -14.25
CA ASN A 523 -13.95 22.92 -14.06
C ASN A 523 -13.57 22.60 -12.62
N ILE A 524 -13.97 23.45 -11.67
CA ILE A 524 -13.60 23.34 -10.26
C ILE A 524 -14.88 23.39 -9.44
N ALA A 525 -14.99 22.52 -8.44
CA ALA A 525 -16.02 22.59 -7.40
C ALA A 525 -15.37 22.64 -6.01
N GLY A 526 -15.85 23.55 -5.17
CA GLY A 526 -15.49 23.65 -3.75
C GLY A 526 -16.61 23.17 -2.84
N VAL A 527 -16.54 23.47 -1.55
CA VAL A 527 -17.72 23.39 -0.66
C VAL A 527 -18.58 24.63 -0.77
N ALA A 528 -19.87 24.47 -0.46
CA ALA A 528 -20.81 25.57 -0.29
C ALA A 528 -20.26 26.60 0.71
N SER A 529 -20.21 27.86 0.29
CA SER A 529 -19.60 28.93 1.10
C SER A 529 -20.54 30.11 1.32
N GLN A 530 -21.47 30.37 0.39
CA GLN A 530 -22.30 31.58 0.44
C GLN A 530 -23.75 31.30 0.03
N LEU A 531 -24.68 31.99 0.70
CA LEU A 531 -26.07 32.09 0.30
C LEU A 531 -26.25 33.40 -0.46
N VAL A 532 -26.73 33.32 -1.70
CA VAL A 532 -26.92 34.49 -2.57
C VAL A 532 -28.38 34.60 -3.00
N MET A 533 -28.88 35.83 -3.09
CA MET A 533 -30.19 36.04 -3.74
C MET A 533 -30.05 35.87 -5.25
N ILE A 534 -31.00 35.14 -5.84
CA ILE A 534 -31.07 34.90 -7.27
C ILE A 534 -32.41 35.38 -7.82
N THR A 535 -32.46 35.58 -9.14
CA THR A 535 -33.69 35.91 -9.85
C THR A 535 -34.46 34.65 -10.23
N GLU A 536 -35.76 34.80 -10.50
CA GLU A 536 -36.59 33.73 -11.06
C GLU A 536 -36.09 33.29 -12.46
N GLN A 537 -35.44 34.19 -13.21
CA GLN A 537 -34.82 33.86 -14.49
C GLN A 537 -33.59 32.97 -14.30
N GLN A 538 -32.69 33.31 -13.37
CA GLN A 538 -31.53 32.49 -13.01
C GLN A 538 -31.95 31.11 -12.47
N LEU A 539 -33.09 31.05 -11.78
CA LEU A 539 -33.74 29.81 -11.34
C LEU A 539 -34.15 28.92 -12.54
N ARG A 540 -34.74 29.53 -13.58
CA ARG A 540 -35.23 28.83 -14.79
C ARG A 540 -34.10 28.48 -15.75
N GLU A 541 -33.10 29.33 -15.93
CA GLU A 541 -31.90 29.11 -16.75
C GLU A 541 -31.00 27.99 -16.19
N ARG A 542 -31.14 27.62 -14.92
CA ARG A 542 -30.45 26.44 -14.38
C ARG A 542 -30.99 25.11 -14.93
N PHE A 543 -32.19 25.13 -15.53
CA PHE A 543 -32.69 24.03 -16.35
C PHE A 543 -32.22 24.13 -17.82
N TYR A 544 -31.69 25.27 -18.29
CA TYR A 544 -31.13 25.50 -19.64
C TYR A 544 -30.09 26.65 -19.67
N ARG A 545 -28.79 26.28 -19.75
CA ARG A 545 -27.57 27.12 -19.62
C ARG A 545 -27.56 28.48 -20.38
N LYS A 546 -27.41 29.62 -19.66
CA LYS A 546 -26.42 30.73 -19.86
C LYS A 546 -26.70 31.93 -18.93
N GLN A 547 -25.63 32.65 -18.53
CA GLN A 547 -25.61 33.79 -17.58
C GLN A 547 -26.42 35.04 -17.97
N SER A 548 -26.93 35.78 -16.96
CA SER A 548 -27.05 37.25 -17.03
C SER A 548 -27.03 37.94 -15.65
N ASN A 549 -26.56 39.21 -15.66
CA ASN A 549 -26.31 40.11 -14.53
C ASN A 549 -27.58 40.56 -13.81
N GLY A 550 -27.43 40.83 -12.51
CA GLY A 550 -28.51 41.07 -11.56
C GLY A 550 -29.43 42.26 -11.86
N SER A 551 -30.60 42.24 -11.23
CA SER A 551 -31.50 43.39 -11.19
C SER A 551 -32.39 43.41 -9.95
N ASN A 552 -32.59 44.63 -9.47
CA ASN A 552 -33.30 45.06 -8.27
C ASN A 552 -34.73 44.52 -8.10
N VAL A 553 -35.09 44.27 -6.85
CA VAL A 553 -36.47 44.03 -6.40
C VAL A 553 -37.34 45.24 -6.78
N LYS A 554 -38.38 45.03 -7.60
CA LYS A 554 -39.36 46.08 -7.93
C LYS A 554 -40.13 46.49 -6.68
N ALA A 555 -40.37 47.79 -6.52
CA ALA A 555 -41.12 48.32 -5.38
C ALA A 555 -42.53 47.72 -5.31
N VAL A 556 -42.87 47.12 -4.16
CA VAL A 556 -44.18 46.50 -3.90
C VAL A 556 -44.95 47.34 -2.89
N SER A 557 -46.24 47.57 -3.14
CA SER A 557 -47.15 48.29 -2.23
C SER A 557 -47.39 47.53 -0.93
N SER A 558 -47.69 48.26 0.16
CA SER A 558 -47.99 47.68 1.49
C SER A 558 -49.06 46.59 1.40
N GLY A 559 -48.75 45.39 1.89
CA GLY A 559 -49.61 44.21 1.82
C GLY A 559 -49.38 43.28 0.62
N GLY A 560 -48.47 43.61 -0.31
CA GLY A 560 -48.09 42.74 -1.43
C GLY A 560 -47.15 41.59 -1.03
N GLU A 561 -47.11 40.54 -1.85
CA GLU A 561 -46.18 39.42 -1.70
C GLU A 561 -44.88 39.69 -2.45
N ILE A 562 -43.73 39.42 -1.81
CA ILE A 562 -42.42 39.42 -2.46
C ILE A 562 -41.92 37.98 -2.50
N ASN A 563 -41.65 37.48 -3.71
CA ASN A 563 -40.97 36.21 -3.91
C ASN A 563 -39.46 36.46 -3.88
N MET A 564 -38.76 35.86 -2.92
CA MET A 564 -37.30 35.85 -2.86
C MET A 564 -36.80 34.44 -3.15
N TYR A 565 -35.81 34.35 -4.04
CA TYR A 565 -35.15 33.10 -4.38
C TYR A 565 -33.72 33.17 -3.87
N PHE A 566 -33.28 32.11 -3.22
CA PHE A 566 -31.92 32.00 -2.71
C PHE A 566 -31.24 30.78 -3.35
N GLY A 567 -30.02 30.98 -3.81
CA GLY A 567 -29.12 29.92 -4.24
C GLY A 567 -27.96 29.78 -3.25
N ILE A 568 -27.52 28.55 -3.00
CA ILE A 568 -26.23 28.33 -2.35
C ILE A 568 -25.18 28.25 -3.45
N VAL A 569 -24.09 28.99 -3.31
CA VAL A 569 -22.95 28.96 -4.22
C VAL A 569 -21.68 28.55 -3.49
N ASP A 570 -20.76 27.94 -4.23
CA ASP A 570 -19.39 27.79 -3.79
C ASP A 570 -18.58 29.09 -4.01
N LYS A 571 -17.31 29.07 -3.61
CA LYS A 571 -16.40 30.23 -3.77
C LYS A 571 -16.20 30.64 -5.23
N TYR A 572 -16.44 29.73 -6.19
CA TYR A 572 -16.28 29.97 -7.62
C TYR A 572 -17.59 30.42 -8.29
N TRP A 573 -18.62 30.77 -7.50
CA TRP A 573 -19.95 31.14 -7.97
C TRP A 573 -20.68 30.02 -8.72
N ASN A 574 -20.25 28.77 -8.55
CA ASN A 574 -21.05 27.65 -9.00
C ASN A 574 -22.19 27.46 -8.01
N PHE A 575 -23.41 27.34 -8.51
CA PHE A 575 -24.52 26.98 -7.65
C PHE A 575 -24.38 25.53 -7.18
N VAL A 576 -24.35 25.35 -5.87
CA VAL A 576 -24.30 24.04 -5.21
C VAL A 576 -25.68 23.43 -5.23
N LYS A 577 -25.75 22.10 -5.31
CA LYS A 577 -27.00 21.35 -5.19
C LYS A 577 -27.27 21.09 -3.71
N THR A 578 -28.35 21.63 -3.16
CA THR A 578 -28.70 21.43 -1.75
C THR A 578 -29.41 20.09 -1.56
N ASP A 579 -29.20 19.46 -0.41
CA ASP A 579 -29.97 18.29 0.01
C ASP A 579 -31.33 18.71 0.60
N ASN A 580 -32.26 17.75 0.73
CA ASN A 580 -33.59 18.00 1.32
C ASN A 580 -33.54 18.20 2.86
N LYS A 581 -32.35 18.23 3.47
CA LYS A 581 -32.16 18.31 4.93
C LYS A 581 -31.62 19.67 5.38
N SER A 582 -31.02 20.43 4.47
CA SER A 582 -30.52 21.78 4.70
C SER A 582 -31.66 22.72 5.15
N LYS A 583 -31.49 23.40 6.28
CA LYS A 583 -32.49 24.34 6.84
C LYS A 583 -31.97 25.78 6.74
N LEU A 584 -32.74 26.65 6.09
CA LEU A 584 -32.50 28.09 6.10
C LEU A 584 -33.20 28.73 7.30
N PHE A 585 -32.45 29.43 8.14
CA PHE A 585 -32.98 30.23 9.22
C PHE A 585 -32.93 31.71 8.83
N ILE A 586 -34.08 32.39 8.93
CA ILE A 586 -34.20 33.82 8.70
C ILE A 586 -34.55 34.45 10.05
N SER A 587 -33.63 35.20 10.65
CA SER A 587 -33.90 35.99 11.86
C SER A 587 -34.27 37.42 11.48
N GLN A 588 -35.36 37.95 12.05
CA GLN A 588 -35.68 39.37 11.99
C GLN A 588 -35.03 40.07 13.19
N TYR A 589 -34.08 40.96 12.96
CA TYR A 589 -33.66 41.96 13.93
C TYR A 589 -34.25 43.32 13.53
N ILE A 590 -35.16 43.86 14.34
CA ILE A 590 -35.60 45.26 14.22
C ILE A 590 -34.73 46.08 15.17
N GLN A 591 -33.76 46.82 14.64
CA GLN A 591 -33.00 47.81 15.41
C GLN A 591 -33.72 49.16 15.31
N ILE A 592 -34.36 49.61 16.40
CA ILE A 592 -35.02 50.91 16.45
C ILE A 592 -33.97 51.97 16.82
N ILE A 593 -33.44 52.68 15.82
CA ILE A 593 -32.67 53.91 16.05
C ILE A 593 -33.67 55.08 16.03
N ILE A 594 -33.96 55.65 17.21
CA ILE A 594 -34.85 56.81 17.34
C ILE A 594 -34.03 58.08 17.06
N TYR A 595 -34.21 58.69 15.89
CA TYR A 595 -33.83 60.08 15.67
C TYR A 595 -34.92 61.01 16.22
N LEU A 596 -34.66 61.69 17.34
CA LEU A 596 -35.52 62.77 17.83
C LEU A 596 -35.24 64.06 17.03
N ALA A 597 -36.04 64.28 15.98
CA ALA A 597 -36.13 65.60 15.34
C ALA A 597 -37.23 66.42 16.04
N LEU A 598 -36.83 67.36 16.90
CA LEU A 598 -37.74 68.36 17.49
C LEU A 598 -38.11 69.41 16.44
N GLN A 599 -39.36 69.37 15.95
CA GLN A 599 -39.98 70.53 15.31
C GLN A 599 -40.95 71.23 16.27
N LYS A 600 -40.64 72.50 16.56
CA LYS A 600 -41.48 73.48 17.28
C LYS A 600 -42.78 73.75 16.54
N LYS A 601 -43.92 73.69 17.26
CA LYS A 601 -45.05 74.64 17.07
C LYS A 601 -45.81 74.86 18.40
N ARG A 602 -46.00 76.15 18.73
CA ARG A 602 -46.80 76.75 19.84
C ARG A 602 -48.28 76.29 19.74
N ALA A 603 -49.14 76.20 20.76
CA ALA A 603 -49.34 77.08 21.92
C ALA A 603 -50.21 76.44 23.06
N THR A 604 -49.94 76.90 24.30
CA THR A 604 -50.85 77.24 25.43
C THR A 604 -51.85 76.23 26.02
N THR A 605 -51.48 75.64 27.18
CA THR A 605 -52.14 75.80 28.51
C THR A 605 -51.23 75.25 29.63
N LYS A 606 -51.11 75.98 30.76
CA LYS A 606 -50.45 75.58 32.02
C LYS A 606 -51.45 74.75 32.86
N ILE A 607 -51.14 73.69 33.63
CA ILE A 607 -50.60 73.53 35.02
C ILE A 607 -50.94 72.02 35.42
N PRO A 608 -50.44 71.35 36.49
CA PRO A 608 -49.10 70.90 36.92
C PRO A 608 -48.92 69.35 37.00
N LEU A 609 -47.70 68.93 37.38
CA LEU A 609 -47.29 67.61 37.92
C LEU A 609 -48.35 66.89 38.79
N HIS A 610 -48.58 65.59 38.54
CA HIS A 610 -48.54 64.59 39.61
C HIS A 610 -48.31 63.15 39.10
N GLN A 611 -47.52 62.42 39.89
CA GLN A 611 -47.12 61.02 39.86
C GLN A 611 -48.17 60.01 39.34
N SER A 612 -47.75 59.10 38.45
CA SER A 612 -48.02 57.64 38.50
C SER A 612 -47.60 56.95 37.18
N LEU A 613 -46.31 57.00 36.86
CA LEU A 613 -45.74 56.17 35.80
C LEU A 613 -45.43 54.77 36.35
N ASN A 614 -46.46 54.06 36.78
CA ASN A 614 -46.42 52.63 37.07
C ASN A 614 -47.86 52.13 37.21
N GLN A 615 -48.45 51.73 36.08
CA GLN A 615 -49.52 50.74 35.90
C GLN A 615 -50.36 51.07 34.67
N LYS A 616 -49.87 50.71 33.48
CA LYS A 616 -50.67 50.24 32.31
C LYS A 616 -49.80 49.89 31.09
N LEU A 617 -48.67 49.21 31.31
CA LEU A 617 -47.97 48.43 30.28
C LEU A 617 -48.47 46.97 30.21
N SER A 618 -49.67 46.73 30.72
CA SER A 618 -50.41 45.46 30.66
C SER A 618 -51.69 45.63 29.85
N SER A 619 -51.60 46.21 28.65
CA SER A 619 -52.66 46.09 27.63
C SER A 619 -52.14 46.45 26.23
N LEU A 620 -51.08 45.76 25.80
CA LEU A 620 -50.82 45.59 24.37
C LEU A 620 -51.00 44.10 24.06
N PRO A 621 -51.89 43.73 23.12
CA PRO A 621 -52.20 42.33 22.86
C PRO A 621 -50.95 41.58 22.41
N LYS A 622 -50.68 40.46 23.11
CA LYS A 622 -49.82 39.37 22.65
C LYS A 622 -50.40 38.76 21.38
N LYS A 623 -50.19 39.41 20.24
CA LYS A 623 -50.16 38.78 18.92
C LYS A 623 -48.88 39.27 18.25
N ALA A 624 -47.77 38.66 18.67
CA ALA A 624 -46.53 38.75 17.94
C ALA A 624 -46.78 38.24 16.51
N PHE A 625 -46.30 39.01 15.55
CA PHE A 625 -46.34 38.74 14.13
C PHE A 625 -45.95 37.29 13.81
N SER A 626 -46.93 36.47 13.42
CA SER A 626 -46.71 35.21 12.71
C SER A 626 -46.87 35.50 11.22
N ALA A 627 -45.77 35.66 10.50
CA ALA A 627 -45.80 35.86 9.05
C ALA A 627 -44.64 35.12 8.38
N LEU A 628 -44.64 33.79 8.51
CA LEU A 628 -44.05 32.89 7.52
C LEU A 628 -45.21 32.06 6.98
N LYS A 629 -45.78 32.48 5.85
CA LYS A 629 -46.76 31.67 5.12
C LYS A 629 -46.05 31.02 3.94
N ASN A 630 -45.88 29.70 4.10
CA ASN A 630 -45.44 28.71 3.11
C ASN A 630 -43.98 28.84 2.65
N LEU A 631 -43.12 27.97 3.18
CA LEU A 631 -41.90 27.52 2.50
C LEU A 631 -42.32 26.48 1.47
N TYR A 632 -42.02 26.71 0.19
CA TYR A 632 -42.12 25.66 -0.82
C TYR A 632 -40.71 25.17 -1.15
N LEU A 633 -40.43 23.92 -0.80
CA LEU A 633 -39.24 23.20 -1.24
C LEU A 633 -39.56 22.60 -2.61
N LEU A 634 -39.01 23.20 -3.66
CA LEU A 634 -39.04 22.67 -5.02
C LEU A 634 -37.65 22.10 -5.35
N GLY A 635 -37.35 20.94 -4.76
CA GLY A 635 -36.04 20.29 -4.94
C GLY A 635 -34.88 21.10 -4.32
N HIS A 636 -33.93 21.53 -5.16
CA HIS A 636 -32.61 22.08 -4.78
C HIS A 636 -32.58 23.56 -4.36
N LEU A 637 -33.73 24.17 -4.06
CA LEU A 637 -33.89 25.62 -3.90
C LEU A 637 -34.90 25.97 -2.80
N ILE A 638 -34.67 27.10 -2.13
CA ILE A 638 -35.51 27.61 -1.04
C ILE A 638 -36.26 28.84 -1.53
N GLN A 639 -37.56 28.68 -1.76
CA GLN A 639 -38.46 29.81 -2.02
C GLN A 639 -39.08 30.27 -0.70
N VAL A 640 -38.87 31.56 -0.37
CA VAL A 640 -39.43 32.17 0.84
C VAL A 640 -40.45 33.22 0.45
N LYS A 641 -41.71 33.00 0.84
CA LYS A 641 -42.76 34.01 0.80
C LYS A 641 -42.78 34.80 2.11
N VAL A 642 -42.52 36.10 2.03
CA VAL A 642 -42.63 37.02 3.18
C VAL A 642 -43.81 37.96 2.94
N SER A 643 -44.76 37.98 3.88
CA SER A 643 -45.90 38.90 3.89
C SER A 643 -45.62 39.99 4.92
N LEU A 644 -45.46 41.23 4.46
CA LEU A 644 -45.28 42.39 5.33
C LEU A 644 -46.66 42.94 5.74
N GLN A 645 -47.02 42.79 7.01
CA GLN A 645 -48.21 43.45 7.56
C GLN A 645 -47.86 44.86 8.06
N SER A 646 -48.50 45.84 7.40
CA SER A 646 -48.62 47.26 7.75
C SER A 646 -47.33 48.01 8.09
N LEU A 647 -46.68 48.57 7.07
CA LEU A 647 -45.71 49.66 7.23
C LEU A 647 -46.02 50.76 6.19
N ASN A 648 -46.03 52.02 6.65
CA ASN A 648 -46.23 53.17 5.77
C ASN A 648 -45.07 53.33 4.78
N VAL A 649 -45.38 53.89 3.60
CA VAL A 649 -44.56 53.92 2.38
C VAL A 649 -43.09 54.37 2.61
N CYS A 650 -42.82 55.27 3.56
CA CYS A 650 -41.46 55.74 3.87
C CYS A 650 -40.57 54.75 4.66
N GLN A 651 -41.12 53.70 5.29
CA GLN A 651 -40.32 52.72 6.06
C GLN A 651 -39.90 51.48 5.25
N SER A 652 -40.51 51.25 4.08
CA SER A 652 -40.20 50.09 3.23
C SER A 652 -38.82 50.17 2.55
N GLN A 653 -38.34 51.39 2.24
CA GLN A 653 -37.04 51.60 1.58
C GLN A 653 -35.84 51.28 2.49
N ILE A 654 -35.98 51.48 3.81
CA ILE A 654 -34.88 51.29 4.78
C ILE A 654 -34.72 49.81 5.18
N LEU A 655 -35.81 49.03 5.20
CA LEU A 655 -35.76 47.62 5.63
C LEU A 655 -35.06 46.69 4.62
N SER A 656 -35.06 47.05 3.33
CA SER A 656 -34.38 46.25 2.28
C SER A 656 -32.85 46.23 2.43
N GLN A 657 -32.28 47.15 3.22
CA GLN A 657 -30.84 47.29 3.43
C GLN A 657 -30.34 46.74 4.78
N MET A 658 -31.21 46.24 5.67
CA MET A 658 -30.84 45.92 7.07
C MET A 658 -31.04 44.46 7.52
N LEU A 659 -31.23 43.50 6.61
CA LEU A 659 -31.25 42.08 7.00
C LEU A 659 -29.82 41.52 7.12
N SER A 660 -29.38 41.21 8.34
CA SER A 660 -28.21 40.39 8.59
C SER A 660 -28.62 38.91 8.71
N ILE A 661 -28.03 38.06 7.86
CA ILE A 661 -28.29 36.61 7.82
C ILE A 661 -27.04 35.91 8.37
N HIS A 662 -27.23 34.98 9.31
CA HIS A 662 -26.16 34.16 9.88
C HIS A 662 -26.44 32.67 9.63
N ILE A 663 -25.41 31.94 9.21
CA ILE A 663 -25.45 30.49 9.01
C ILE A 663 -24.70 29.85 10.19
N PHE A 664 -25.34 28.90 10.87
CA PHE A 664 -24.66 27.96 11.75
C PHE A 664 -24.60 26.60 11.06
N GLN A 665 -23.39 26.08 10.84
CA GLN A 665 -23.20 24.66 10.60
C GLN A 665 -23.32 23.95 11.95
N ALA A 666 -24.37 23.16 12.13
CA ALA A 666 -24.49 22.31 13.30
C ALA A 666 -23.60 21.07 13.12
N THR A 667 -22.33 21.20 13.49
CA THR A 667 -21.56 20.06 14.01
C THR A 667 -21.41 20.29 15.51
N GLU A 668 -21.92 19.32 16.28
CA GLU A 668 -22.03 19.26 17.73
C GLU A 668 -23.35 19.78 18.36
N LYS A 669 -24.03 18.85 19.03
CA LYS A 669 -25.16 19.09 19.92
C LYS A 669 -24.74 20.02 21.05
N LEU A 670 -25.35 21.19 21.14
CA LEU A 670 -25.64 21.80 22.43
C LEU A 670 -26.83 22.75 22.30
N GLU A 671 -27.98 22.39 22.88
CA GLU A 671 -28.79 23.41 23.53
C GLU A 671 -29.62 22.81 24.67
N ILE A 672 -29.39 23.40 25.84
CA ILE A 672 -30.07 23.18 27.10
C ILE A 672 -31.34 24.01 27.07
N THR A 673 -32.49 23.42 27.41
CA THR A 673 -33.63 24.19 27.91
C THR A 673 -34.43 23.36 28.90
N LEU A 674 -34.34 23.70 30.19
CA LEU A 674 -35.39 23.41 31.17
C LEU A 674 -35.43 24.53 32.21
N GLN A 675 -36.51 25.32 32.20
CA GLN A 675 -36.95 26.09 33.35
C GLN A 675 -38.37 25.64 33.74
N LYS A 676 -38.52 24.99 34.90
CA LYS A 676 -39.14 25.62 36.10
C LYS A 676 -39.20 24.70 37.33
N SER A 677 -38.47 25.13 38.36
CA SER A 677 -38.80 25.20 39.79
C SER A 677 -39.36 23.98 40.56
N LYS A 678 -38.59 23.51 41.57
CA LYS A 678 -38.87 23.67 43.03
C LYS A 678 -37.73 23.06 43.88
N LYS A 679 -37.08 23.92 44.71
CA LYS A 679 -36.31 23.79 45.97
C LYS A 679 -35.51 22.50 46.37
N PRO A 680 -34.49 22.63 47.26
CA PRO A 680 -33.23 21.89 47.18
C PRO A 680 -33.13 20.70 48.14
N THR A 681 -32.34 19.69 47.76
CA THR A 681 -31.73 18.75 48.72
C THR A 681 -30.44 18.19 48.13
N ILE A 682 -29.34 18.35 48.88
CA ILE A 682 -28.03 17.74 48.62
C ILE A 682 -28.11 16.27 49.06
N HIS A 683 -27.77 15.33 48.20
CA HIS A 683 -27.20 14.03 48.58
C HIS A 683 -26.31 13.45 47.48
N LEU A 684 -25.08 13.13 47.84
CA LEU A 684 -24.14 12.29 47.09
C LEU A 684 -24.75 10.89 46.91
N MET A 685 -24.69 10.32 45.70
CA MET A 685 -24.31 8.91 45.51
C MET A 685 -24.09 8.55 44.03
N THR A 686 -23.08 7.71 43.88
CA THR A 686 -22.56 6.92 42.75
C THR A 686 -23.57 6.05 41.99
N HIS A 687 -23.36 5.86 40.67
CA HIS A 687 -23.40 4.61 39.87
C HIS A 687 -23.59 4.96 38.38
N LEU A 688 -22.71 4.63 37.42
CA LEU A 688 -22.39 3.30 36.85
C LEU A 688 -23.65 2.47 36.52
N SER A 689 -24.16 2.58 35.28
CA SER A 689 -24.57 1.44 34.42
C SER A 689 -25.34 1.84 33.14
N ASN A 690 -24.85 1.27 32.03
CA ASN A 690 -25.56 0.67 30.90
C ASN A 690 -26.33 1.53 29.87
N LEU A 691 -25.75 1.56 28.65
CA LEU A 691 -26.46 1.52 27.37
C LEU A 691 -25.87 0.41 26.50
N LEU A 692 -26.63 -0.67 26.36
CA LEU A 692 -26.69 -1.53 25.18
C LEU A 692 -28.07 -2.20 25.21
N PRO A 693 -28.79 -2.22 24.09
CA PRO A 693 -29.63 -3.38 23.81
C PRO A 693 -29.35 -3.91 22.41
N PHE A 694 -28.90 -5.16 22.34
CA PHE A 694 -29.23 -6.04 21.23
C PHE A 694 -29.89 -7.28 21.83
N ARG A 695 -31.14 -7.51 21.41
CA ARG A 695 -31.95 -8.70 21.70
C ARG A 695 -31.46 -9.85 20.80
N LEU A 696 -31.20 -11.00 21.42
CA LEU A 696 -31.19 -12.32 20.81
C LEU A 696 -32.15 -13.18 21.65
N GLU A 697 -33.25 -13.64 21.06
CA GLU A 697 -34.08 -14.70 21.63
C GLU A 697 -33.59 -16.05 21.10
N GLY A 698 -33.61 -17.05 21.99
CA GLY A 698 -32.86 -18.29 21.88
C GLY A 698 -33.59 -19.48 21.29
N ALA A 699 -32.82 -20.53 21.02
CA ALA A 699 -33.17 -21.91 21.32
C ALA A 699 -31.89 -22.79 21.26
N LEU A 700 -31.47 -23.29 22.43
CA LEU A 700 -30.42 -24.28 22.61
C LEU A 700 -31.03 -25.69 22.55
N LYS A 701 -30.51 -26.56 21.67
CA LYS A 701 -30.57 -28.02 21.83
C LYS A 701 -29.18 -28.59 21.54
N VAL A 702 -28.61 -29.23 22.56
CA VAL A 702 -27.28 -29.84 22.58
C VAL A 702 -27.30 -31.18 21.82
N LYS A 703 -26.33 -31.40 20.94
CA LYS A 703 -25.84 -32.75 20.56
C LYS A 703 -24.36 -32.68 20.16
N LYS A 704 -23.58 -33.62 20.69
CA LYS A 704 -22.14 -33.86 20.47
C LYS A 704 -21.77 -33.89 18.98
N CYS A 705 -20.66 -33.24 18.62
CA CYS A 705 -19.50 -33.87 17.96
C CYS A 705 -18.36 -32.86 17.77
N SER A 706 -17.14 -33.39 17.90
CA SER A 706 -15.81 -32.80 17.77
C SER A 706 -15.54 -32.13 16.42
N GLN A 707 -14.88 -30.96 16.43
CA GLN A 707 -13.71 -30.56 15.62
C GLN A 707 -13.54 -29.02 15.54
N MET A 708 -12.26 -28.60 15.50
CA MET A 708 -11.74 -27.29 15.07
C MET A 708 -11.87 -26.09 16.04
N ALA A 709 -10.79 -25.84 16.80
CA ALA A 709 -10.40 -24.50 17.24
C ALA A 709 -8.88 -24.47 17.49
N SER A 710 -8.11 -24.18 16.44
CA SER A 710 -6.70 -23.78 16.58
C SER A 710 -6.28 -22.91 15.40
N ALA A 711 -6.27 -21.59 15.63
CA ALA A 711 -5.39 -20.58 15.01
C ALA A 711 -6.07 -19.20 15.09
N ASP A 712 -6.13 -18.59 16.29
CA ASP A 712 -6.43 -17.16 16.41
C ASP A 712 -5.99 -16.51 17.73
N SER A 713 -5.12 -17.17 18.50
CA SER A 713 -4.59 -16.63 19.76
C SER A 713 -3.24 -15.91 19.65
N ALA A 714 -2.61 -15.91 18.46
CA ALA A 714 -1.33 -15.22 18.23
C ALA A 714 -1.48 -13.77 17.72
N GLN A 715 -2.61 -13.42 17.09
CA GLN A 715 -2.85 -12.04 16.61
C GLN A 715 -3.35 -11.09 17.72
N LEU A 716 -4.03 -11.61 18.75
CA LEU A 716 -4.49 -10.81 19.89
C LEU A 716 -3.34 -10.39 20.84
N ALA A 717 -2.29 -11.20 20.95
CA ALA A 717 -1.14 -10.88 21.80
C ALA A 717 -0.24 -9.76 21.22
N LEU A 718 -0.16 -9.63 19.89
CA LEU A 718 0.64 -8.60 19.23
C LEU A 718 -0.02 -7.22 19.30
N ILE A 719 -1.36 -7.17 19.24
CA ILE A 719 -2.17 -5.95 19.35
C ILE A 719 -2.10 -5.37 20.78
N PHE A 720 -2.07 -6.22 21.81
CA PHE A 720 -1.90 -5.77 23.19
C PHE A 720 -0.49 -5.21 23.50
N SER A 721 0.55 -5.67 22.80
CA SER A 721 1.92 -5.16 23.01
C SER A 721 2.14 -3.73 22.46
N LYS A 722 1.40 -3.35 21.39
CA LYS A 722 1.49 -2.02 20.76
C LYS A 722 0.82 -0.93 21.60
N HIS A 723 -0.20 -1.29 22.38
CA HIS A 723 -0.91 -0.37 23.28
C HIS A 723 -0.17 -0.14 24.62
N LEU A 724 0.49 -1.18 25.17
CA LEU A 724 1.21 -1.06 26.43
C LEU A 724 2.53 -0.25 26.31
N ARG A 725 3.21 -0.31 25.15
CA ARG A 725 4.43 0.48 24.91
C ARG A 725 4.16 1.98 24.72
N LYS A 726 2.98 2.37 24.21
CA LYS A 726 2.63 3.78 23.98
C LYS A 726 2.15 4.50 25.26
N GLN A 727 1.51 3.81 26.20
CA GLN A 727 1.12 4.41 27.48
C GLN A 727 2.30 4.65 28.45
N ILE A 728 3.40 3.90 28.30
CA ILE A 728 4.60 4.09 29.15
C ILE A 728 5.47 5.26 28.66
N ALA A 729 5.34 5.70 27.40
CA ALA A 729 6.13 6.79 26.84
C ALA A 729 5.55 8.21 27.06
N VAL A 730 4.30 8.34 27.55
CA VAL A 730 3.59 9.63 27.64
C VAL A 730 3.60 10.25 29.05
N SER A 731 4.17 9.60 30.09
CA SER A 731 4.21 10.18 31.45
C SER A 731 5.57 10.65 31.96
N LEU A 732 6.62 10.69 31.13
CA LEU A 732 7.97 11.10 31.57
C LEU A 732 8.51 12.29 30.77
N ALA A 733 8.02 13.48 31.11
CA ALA A 733 8.62 14.74 30.69
C ALA A 733 8.61 15.77 31.85
N LYS A 734 9.58 15.65 32.77
CA LYS A 734 10.38 16.75 33.38
C LYS A 734 11.38 16.20 34.41
N PRO A 735 12.51 16.90 34.67
CA PRO A 735 13.75 16.27 35.08
C PRO A 735 13.98 16.31 36.59
N THR A 736 14.27 15.17 37.20
CA THR A 736 15.09 15.10 38.42
C THR A 736 15.90 13.81 38.46
N ASN A 737 17.22 13.98 38.52
CA ASN A 737 18.21 12.94 38.77
C ASN A 737 17.92 12.26 40.12
N LEU A 738 17.58 10.95 40.12
CA LEU A 738 17.93 9.94 41.16
C LEU A 738 17.21 8.59 41.02
N LEU A 739 16.41 8.35 39.96
CA LEU A 739 15.65 7.09 39.79
C LEU A 739 16.15 6.17 38.64
N ALA A 740 17.33 6.45 38.07
CA ALA A 740 17.89 5.65 36.98
C ALA A 740 18.70 4.41 37.42
N ARG A 741 18.89 4.17 38.73
CA ARG A 741 19.71 3.04 39.23
C ARG A 741 18.93 1.84 39.80
N GLU A 742 17.61 1.92 39.98
CA GLU A 742 16.81 0.77 40.45
C GLU A 742 15.94 0.12 39.37
N VAL A 743 15.56 0.84 38.31
CA VAL A 743 14.76 0.25 37.20
C VAL A 743 15.60 -0.66 36.29
N GLN A 744 16.93 -0.48 36.27
CA GLN A 744 17.85 -1.33 35.50
C GLN A 744 18.11 -2.71 36.13
N LYS A 745 17.71 -2.94 37.40
CA LYS A 745 17.84 -4.25 38.07
C LYS A 745 16.58 -5.13 37.95
N SER A 746 15.41 -4.57 37.64
CA SER A 746 14.15 -5.34 37.57
C SER A 746 13.76 -5.78 36.15
N ILE A 747 14.45 -5.30 35.11
CA ILE A 747 14.23 -5.73 33.72
C ILE A 747 15.22 -6.84 33.31
N LEU A 748 16.33 -7.00 34.03
CA LEU A 748 17.29 -8.09 33.80
C LEU A 748 16.88 -9.43 34.47
N SER A 749 15.88 -9.43 35.37
CA SER A 749 15.36 -10.65 36.03
C SER A 749 14.17 -11.29 35.31
N LEU A 750 13.57 -10.62 34.31
CA LEU A 750 12.44 -11.16 33.53
C LEU A 750 12.84 -11.71 32.15
N ALA A 751 14.12 -11.63 31.76
CA ALA A 751 14.65 -12.20 30.52
C ALA A 751 15.58 -13.42 30.74
N ILE A 752 15.84 -13.83 31.98
CA ILE A 752 16.69 -15.00 32.32
C ILE A 752 15.89 -16.14 33.02
N GLY A 753 14.61 -15.93 33.32
CA GLY A 753 13.75 -16.94 33.99
C GLY A 753 13.06 -17.97 33.08
N GLY A 754 13.19 -17.89 31.76
CA GLY A 754 12.48 -18.75 30.80
C GLY A 754 13.30 -19.87 30.15
N ALA A 755 14.61 -19.96 30.45
CA ALA A 755 15.53 -20.89 29.78
C ALA A 755 16.34 -21.77 30.76
N LEU A 756 15.88 -21.93 32.00
CA LEU A 756 16.51 -22.76 33.03
C LEU A 756 15.45 -23.53 33.85
N GLN A 757 14.65 -24.35 33.17
CA GLN A 757 13.98 -25.49 33.80
C GLN A 757 13.94 -26.67 32.82
N SER A 758 15.10 -27.29 32.62
CA SER A 758 15.16 -28.73 32.42
C SER A 758 16.41 -29.26 33.10
N ARG A 759 16.25 -30.35 33.85
CA ARG A 759 17.27 -31.14 34.58
C ARG A 759 17.67 -30.61 35.96
N THR A 760 17.04 -31.19 36.99
CA THR A 760 17.72 -32.17 37.87
C THR A 760 16.69 -32.86 38.77
N THR A 761 16.35 -34.11 38.48
CA THR A 761 16.15 -35.17 39.49
C THR A 761 16.52 -36.52 38.86
N SER A 762 17.60 -37.06 39.37
CA SER A 762 18.14 -38.42 39.21
C SER A 762 17.31 -39.44 40.00
N TRP A 763 17.19 -40.69 39.51
CA TRP A 763 17.62 -41.97 40.12
C TRP A 763 16.85 -43.19 39.57
N ASN A 764 17.65 -44.18 39.16
CA ASN A 764 17.51 -45.64 39.27
C ASN A 764 16.93 -46.55 38.15
N ALA A 765 17.75 -47.59 37.91
CA ALA A 765 17.66 -48.82 37.12
C ALA A 765 17.96 -48.70 35.62
#